data_AF-A0A3S4JT65-F1
#
_entry.id   AF-A0A3S4JT65-F1
#
_cell.length_a   1.000
_cell.length_b   1.000
_cell.length_c   1.000
_cell.angle_alpha   90.00
_cell.angle_beta   90.00
_cell.angle_gamma   90.00
#
_symmetry.space_group_name_H-M   'P 1'
#
loop_
_entity.id
_entity.type
_entity.pdbx_description
1 polymer ?
#
loop_
_entity_poly.entity_id
_entity_poly.type
_entity_poly.pdbx_seq_one_letter_code
_entity_poly.pdbx_strand_id
1 'polypeptide(L)'
;MGEKDKNCIFADILISEILPQIHDSDVIHVNKQRVNVSFKSVIAMTALCFVGYSGYCSYNVYNIRHGSVDTSHAFLTEQISKYEDKVRSNMRYFPFKPALDDKYLFFRESLHKTTRFDISPVSWRVTEYKKNFMQASPSGKRELILSLSSSLISWDKMMKDESLSDLAKSPGIHELLKITRPHDKISSIASLAVERDEIQKNNGIENIYVFRNLLTELVQSDPSYSWFVSEDVNIPAVRITDFWEDENSSVYLSGIWTQPGQNKLHQWYETIKEAYGRDTVPEAFSSFVLYLDESRQEHFRQFIMSVARARKDSHSGLMNPLQLTNIIHNRSSEHRFFQFVDDELHNIPTSSAQDWLSEFRLLNHLFSLKVDNGMKRQIEQFDLMLRIYLISVLNNSQMNRTLTHVTTWRSWQNALRNAVNSVLHTASSVELIRNAMRSDPENKLVILFDEFEKVRSVINSNNREPVIDSVWDIYERQIYQLLDHAVTYTGCWVGEQWRNSVLGRFNSGKHNLSYSEMQGKVYKDIIGFLKGPSNGVLALDPDGVRLLSFRERSIPFSPSFITFINDIVSPDDLLDVWLRERTQNKDELINVQGQLDLLNQTLQNAESQPYRVTIDSAPATIPDNPRVKPTGTTLTLECKTGNSSIRSMNFADSGIFTWYPGSCHSVRIDILFPNFSATYKFTGETAWIDFINKFSDGESELMTKDFSPESRNFLESMGIKGILVRYKLSDTGNLSQAYIEWEQLKQEKDKLKDLQVNLSNKLLTTHSWEKSAWISRLPGNITICPVVQE
;
A
#
# COMPACT_ATOMS: atom_id res chain seq x y z
N MET A 1 15.22 -39.53 -48.41
CA MET A 1 14.73 -39.02 -49.72
C MET A 1 15.37 -37.67 -49.96
N GLY A 2 15.77 -37.37 -51.20
CA GLY A 2 16.36 -36.08 -51.58
C GLY A 2 17.84 -36.15 -51.96
N GLU A 3 18.12 -35.82 -53.22
CA GLU A 3 19.41 -35.42 -53.82
C GLU A 3 20.66 -36.32 -53.65
N LYS A 4 20.85 -37.23 -54.63
CA LYS A 4 22.19 -37.66 -55.07
C LYS A 4 22.38 -37.88 -56.59
N ASP A 5 21.31 -37.97 -57.37
CA ASP A 5 21.37 -38.34 -58.81
C ASP A 5 21.26 -37.17 -59.78
N LYS A 6 22.28 -36.29 -59.83
CA LYS A 6 22.41 -35.28 -60.92
C LYS A 6 23.79 -35.23 -61.61
N ASN A 7 24.84 -35.84 -61.04
CA ASN A 7 26.19 -35.74 -61.59
C ASN A 7 26.58 -36.85 -62.60
N CYS A 8 25.85 -37.97 -62.68
CA CYS A 8 26.21 -39.06 -63.61
C CYS A 8 25.80 -38.76 -65.07
N ILE A 9 24.72 -38.00 -65.29
CA ILE A 9 24.15 -37.76 -66.63
C ILE A 9 25.13 -36.98 -67.53
N PHE A 10 25.90 -36.04 -66.98
CA PHE A 10 26.84 -35.25 -67.78
C PHE A 10 28.06 -36.05 -68.24
N ALA A 11 28.56 -36.99 -67.43
CA ALA A 11 29.70 -37.81 -67.78
C ALA A 11 29.37 -38.82 -68.90
N ASP A 12 28.20 -39.45 -68.84
CA ASP A 12 27.78 -40.39 -69.88
C ASP A 12 27.53 -39.69 -71.23
N ILE A 13 26.95 -38.49 -71.24
CA ILE A 13 26.75 -37.71 -72.49
C ILE A 13 28.10 -37.28 -73.09
N LEU A 14 29.05 -36.87 -72.24
CA LEU A 14 30.40 -36.48 -72.67
C LEU A 14 31.14 -37.64 -73.37
N ILE A 15 31.00 -38.85 -72.83
CA ILE A 15 31.72 -40.05 -73.32
C ILE A 15 31.00 -40.74 -74.49
N SER A 16 29.66 -40.80 -74.49
CA SER A 16 28.88 -41.55 -75.49
C SER A 16 28.43 -40.75 -76.72
N GLU A 17 28.19 -39.44 -76.59
CA GLU A 17 27.75 -38.60 -77.72
C GLU A 17 28.81 -37.62 -78.19
N ILE A 18 29.48 -36.92 -77.28
CA ILE A 18 30.36 -35.78 -77.63
C ILE A 18 31.75 -36.26 -78.11
N LEU A 19 32.38 -37.20 -77.39
CA LEU A 19 33.70 -37.71 -77.74
C LEU A 19 33.77 -38.44 -79.10
N PRO A 20 32.80 -39.28 -79.50
CA PRO A 20 32.80 -39.91 -80.83
C PRO A 20 32.66 -38.90 -81.97
N GLN A 21 31.82 -37.86 -81.81
CA GLN A 21 31.65 -36.80 -82.82
C GLN A 21 32.92 -35.96 -83.05
N ILE A 22 33.83 -35.92 -82.07
CA ILE A 22 35.14 -35.26 -82.20
C ILE A 22 36.16 -36.16 -82.91
N HIS A 23 35.94 -37.48 -82.99
CA HIS A 23 36.89 -38.41 -83.61
C HIS A 23 36.75 -38.48 -85.15
N ASP A 24 35.53 -38.37 -85.69
CA ASP A 24 35.23 -38.53 -87.13
C ASP A 24 35.40 -37.25 -87.98
N SER A 25 35.78 -36.10 -87.38
CA SER A 25 36.01 -34.86 -88.15
C SER A 25 37.41 -34.81 -88.80
N ASP A 26 37.73 -35.80 -89.65
CA ASP A 26 39.04 -35.95 -90.28
C ASP A 26 39.19 -35.11 -91.56
N VAL A 27 39.11 -33.77 -91.42
CA VAL A 27 39.31 -32.80 -92.52
C VAL A 27 40.14 -31.59 -92.03
N ILE A 28 40.91 -30.98 -92.94
CA ILE A 28 41.81 -29.81 -92.77
C ILE A 28 43.24 -30.16 -92.31
N HIS A 29 43.92 -31.00 -93.10
CA HIS A 29 45.33 -31.33 -92.91
C HIS A 29 46.32 -30.36 -93.59
N VAL A 30 46.09 -29.03 -93.52
CA VAL A 30 46.97 -28.00 -94.17
C VAL A 30 47.44 -26.85 -93.25
N ASN A 31 46.73 -26.46 -92.19
CA ASN A 31 47.05 -25.23 -91.44
C ASN A 31 47.64 -25.41 -90.01
N LYS A 32 47.92 -26.66 -89.60
CA LYS A 32 48.29 -27.01 -88.22
C LYS A 32 49.64 -26.42 -87.75
N GLN A 33 50.55 -26.09 -88.68
CA GLN A 33 51.85 -25.50 -88.37
C GLN A 33 51.76 -23.96 -88.24
N ARG A 34 51.00 -23.29 -89.12
CA ARG A 34 50.85 -21.82 -89.12
C ARG A 34 50.01 -21.32 -87.95
N VAL A 35 48.94 -22.05 -87.60
CA VAL A 35 48.12 -21.73 -86.41
C VAL A 35 48.90 -21.99 -85.12
N ASN A 36 49.67 -23.08 -85.01
CA ASN A 36 50.54 -23.29 -83.83
C ASN A 36 51.64 -22.23 -83.70
N VAL A 37 52.27 -21.80 -84.80
CA VAL A 37 53.29 -20.74 -84.75
C VAL A 37 52.65 -19.38 -84.42
N SER A 38 51.47 -19.06 -84.97
CA SER A 38 50.72 -17.85 -84.62
C SER A 38 50.30 -17.85 -83.15
N PHE A 39 49.72 -18.95 -82.66
CA PHE A 39 49.28 -19.08 -81.26
C PHE A 39 50.46 -19.03 -80.28
N LYS A 40 51.58 -19.71 -80.58
CA LYS A 40 52.82 -19.59 -79.81
C LYS A 40 53.41 -18.18 -79.84
N SER A 41 53.33 -17.47 -80.98
CA SER A 41 53.79 -16.09 -81.11
C SER A 41 52.91 -15.11 -80.32
N VAL A 42 51.58 -15.31 -80.32
CA VAL A 42 50.65 -14.54 -79.50
C VAL A 42 50.90 -14.81 -78.01
N ILE A 43 51.04 -16.06 -77.59
CA ILE A 43 51.39 -16.40 -76.20
C ILE A 43 52.74 -15.78 -75.81
N ALA A 44 53.76 -15.86 -76.66
CA ALA A 44 55.07 -15.25 -76.41
C ALA A 44 54.98 -13.72 -76.31
N MET A 45 54.20 -13.06 -77.17
CA MET A 45 53.98 -11.62 -77.12
C MET A 45 53.17 -11.20 -75.89
N THR A 46 52.12 -11.94 -75.51
CA THR A 46 51.37 -11.71 -74.27
C THR A 46 52.26 -11.94 -73.04
N ALA A 47 53.11 -12.96 -73.04
CA ALA A 47 54.08 -13.21 -71.98
C ALA A 47 55.13 -12.08 -71.88
N LEU A 48 55.65 -11.60 -73.01
CA LEU A 48 56.59 -10.47 -73.04
C LEU A 48 55.93 -9.16 -72.58
N CYS A 49 54.68 -8.89 -72.98
CA CYS A 49 53.90 -7.76 -72.48
C CYS A 49 53.61 -7.88 -70.98
N PHE A 50 53.29 -9.09 -70.49
CA PHE A 50 53.08 -9.34 -69.07
C PHE A 50 54.38 -9.17 -68.27
N VAL A 51 55.51 -9.68 -68.74
CA VAL A 51 56.83 -9.49 -68.11
C VAL A 51 57.25 -8.02 -68.16
N GLY A 52 57.05 -7.31 -69.27
CA GLY A 52 57.36 -5.88 -69.38
C GLY A 52 56.52 -5.02 -68.43
N TYR A 53 55.20 -5.25 -68.38
CA TYR A 53 54.30 -4.58 -67.45
C TYR A 53 54.60 -4.95 -65.99
N SER A 54 54.88 -6.23 -65.72
CA SER A 54 55.30 -6.73 -64.41
C SER A 54 56.60 -6.06 -63.95
N GLY A 55 57.59 -5.92 -64.83
CA GLY A 55 58.86 -5.26 -64.54
C GLY A 55 58.69 -3.77 -64.23
N TYR A 56 57.88 -3.06 -65.03
CA TYR A 56 57.51 -1.67 -64.75
C TYR A 56 56.77 -1.52 -63.41
N CYS A 57 55.81 -2.38 -63.10
CA CYS A 57 55.14 -2.36 -61.80
C CYS A 57 56.08 -2.70 -60.65
N SER A 58 56.98 -3.67 -60.82
CA SER A 58 57.94 -4.15 -59.82
C SER A 58 58.97 -3.07 -59.45
N TYR A 59 59.52 -2.38 -60.46
CA TYR A 59 60.43 -1.24 -60.26
C TYR A 59 59.81 -0.14 -59.38
N ASN A 60 58.52 0.12 -59.58
CA ASN A 60 57.78 1.18 -58.87
C ASN A 60 57.21 0.77 -57.49
N VAL A 61 57.39 -0.48 -57.02
CA VAL A 61 56.85 -0.96 -55.73
C VAL A 61 57.39 -0.14 -54.55
N TYR A 62 58.71 -0.05 -54.44
CA TYR A 62 59.40 0.58 -53.31
C TYR A 62 59.71 2.07 -53.54
N ASN A 63 59.61 2.53 -54.80
CA ASN A 63 59.77 3.93 -55.21
C ASN A 63 61.03 4.61 -54.62
N ILE A 64 62.14 3.86 -54.60
CA ILE A 64 63.38 4.22 -53.90
C ILE A 64 64.07 5.37 -54.65
N ARG A 65 64.24 6.52 -53.98
CA ARG A 65 65.06 7.62 -54.51
C ARG A 65 66.54 7.19 -54.53
N HIS A 66 67.25 7.49 -55.61
CA HIS A 66 68.71 7.31 -55.64
C HIS A 66 69.38 8.22 -54.59
N GLY A 67 69.94 7.62 -53.54
CA GLY A 67 70.51 8.30 -52.39
C GLY A 67 70.85 7.31 -51.26
N SER A 68 71.34 7.82 -50.13
CA SER A 68 71.63 7.02 -48.93
C SER A 68 70.39 6.24 -48.47
N VAL A 69 70.58 4.95 -48.12
CA VAL A 69 69.50 4.09 -47.62
C VAL A 69 68.93 4.68 -46.32
N ASP A 70 67.67 5.08 -46.35
CA ASP A 70 66.93 5.44 -45.14
C ASP A 70 66.75 4.19 -44.27
N THR A 71 67.23 4.25 -43.04
CA THR A 71 67.18 3.15 -42.05
C THR A 71 66.30 3.50 -40.86
N SER A 72 65.48 4.55 -40.97
CA SER A 72 64.51 4.90 -39.93
C SER A 72 63.43 3.83 -39.78
N HIS A 73 63.02 3.56 -38.54
CA HIS A 73 61.98 2.57 -38.24
C HIS A 73 60.68 2.81 -39.01
N ALA A 74 60.31 4.08 -39.26
CA ALA A 74 59.14 4.46 -40.03
C ALA A 74 59.27 4.10 -41.52
N PHE A 75 60.40 4.39 -42.15
CA PHE A 75 60.64 4.02 -43.55
C PHE A 75 60.67 2.50 -43.72
N LEU A 76 61.43 1.79 -42.87
CA LEU A 76 61.59 0.34 -42.96
C LEU A 76 60.24 -0.41 -42.81
N THR A 77 59.43 -0.03 -41.81
CA THR A 77 58.09 -0.61 -41.63
C THR A 77 57.16 -0.32 -42.80
N GLU A 78 57.20 0.88 -43.37
CA GLU A 78 56.40 1.24 -44.55
C GLU A 78 56.75 0.37 -45.78
N GLN A 79 58.05 0.09 -46.02
CA GLN A 79 58.46 -0.76 -47.15
C GLN A 79 58.09 -2.24 -46.93
N ILE A 80 58.18 -2.73 -45.69
CA ILE A 80 57.74 -4.09 -45.31
C ILE A 80 56.24 -4.26 -45.59
N SER A 81 55.38 -3.37 -45.07
CA SER A 81 53.92 -3.39 -45.33
C SER A 81 53.59 -3.28 -46.83
N LYS A 82 54.27 -2.41 -47.59
CA LYS A 82 54.05 -2.28 -49.05
C LYS A 82 54.24 -3.60 -49.80
N TYR A 83 55.25 -4.40 -49.45
CA TYR A 83 55.48 -5.71 -50.07
C TYR A 83 54.41 -6.72 -49.65
N GLU A 84 54.14 -6.82 -48.35
CA GLU A 84 53.21 -7.78 -47.77
C GLU A 84 51.77 -7.61 -48.29
N ASP A 85 51.33 -6.36 -48.48
CA ASP A 85 49.98 -6.00 -48.90
C ASP A 85 49.79 -6.00 -50.42
N LYS A 86 50.79 -5.56 -51.21
CA LYS A 86 50.63 -5.32 -52.65
C LYS A 86 51.27 -6.38 -53.55
N VAL A 87 52.33 -7.03 -53.09
CA VAL A 87 53.20 -7.89 -53.91
C VAL A 87 53.04 -9.36 -53.58
N ARG A 88 53.10 -9.71 -52.29
CA ARG A 88 53.24 -11.08 -51.78
C ARG A 88 52.26 -12.10 -52.38
N SER A 89 50.99 -11.73 -52.51
CA SER A 89 49.89 -12.56 -53.03
C SER A 89 49.47 -12.22 -54.47
N ASN A 90 50.09 -11.23 -55.12
CA ASN A 90 49.61 -10.65 -56.37
C ASN A 90 50.38 -11.17 -57.59
N MET A 91 49.69 -11.93 -58.44
CA MET A 91 50.25 -12.54 -59.66
C MET A 91 50.95 -11.54 -60.59
N ARG A 92 50.59 -10.25 -60.57
CA ARG A 92 51.22 -9.19 -61.37
C ARG A 92 52.74 -9.13 -61.18
N TYR A 93 53.26 -9.50 -60.02
CA TYR A 93 54.69 -9.39 -59.68
C TYR A 93 55.44 -10.72 -59.83
N PHE A 94 54.78 -11.81 -60.23
CA PHE A 94 55.33 -13.16 -60.22
C PHE A 94 56.71 -13.30 -60.91
N PRO A 95 56.95 -12.75 -62.13
CA PRO A 95 58.27 -12.85 -62.79
C PRO A 95 59.44 -12.20 -62.04
N PHE A 96 59.18 -11.21 -61.17
CA PHE A 96 60.20 -10.47 -60.43
C PHE A 96 60.11 -10.69 -58.91
N LYS A 97 59.21 -11.56 -58.46
CA LYS A 97 58.97 -11.83 -57.04
C LYS A 97 60.26 -12.16 -56.27
N PRO A 98 61.20 -13.01 -56.75
CA PRO A 98 62.45 -13.28 -56.02
C PRO A 98 63.28 -12.03 -55.71
N ALA A 99 63.43 -11.11 -56.66
CA ALA A 99 64.21 -9.88 -56.47
C ALA A 99 63.52 -8.86 -55.55
N LEU A 100 62.18 -8.91 -55.46
CA LEU A 100 61.41 -8.13 -54.50
C LEU A 100 61.46 -8.79 -53.11
N ASP A 101 61.48 -10.12 -53.02
CA ASP A 101 61.59 -10.89 -51.78
C ASP A 101 62.96 -10.66 -51.11
N ASP A 102 64.06 -10.68 -51.87
CA ASP A 102 65.40 -10.30 -51.38
C ASP A 102 65.41 -8.88 -50.75
N LYS A 103 64.68 -7.93 -51.36
CA LYS A 103 64.55 -6.56 -50.84
C LYS A 103 63.67 -6.51 -49.58
N TYR A 104 62.59 -7.26 -49.55
CA TYR A 104 61.74 -7.42 -48.37
C TYR A 104 62.51 -8.00 -47.17
N LEU A 105 63.28 -9.08 -47.39
CA LEU A 105 64.14 -9.69 -46.38
C LEU A 105 65.21 -8.71 -45.87
N PHE A 106 65.85 -7.95 -46.77
CA PHE A 106 66.77 -6.89 -46.40
C PHE A 106 66.12 -5.82 -45.49
N PHE A 107 64.86 -5.43 -45.74
CA PHE A 107 64.16 -4.46 -44.89
C PHE A 107 63.81 -5.04 -43.51
N ARG A 108 63.37 -6.30 -43.41
CA ARG A 108 63.18 -7.00 -42.12
C ARG A 108 64.48 -7.06 -41.32
N GLU A 109 65.55 -7.58 -41.93
CA GLU A 109 66.85 -7.72 -41.25
C GLU A 109 67.43 -6.36 -40.84
N SER A 110 67.24 -5.32 -41.66
CA SER A 110 67.65 -3.96 -41.33
C SER A 110 66.87 -3.41 -40.12
N LEU A 111 65.55 -3.61 -40.07
CA LEU A 111 64.72 -3.17 -38.93
C LEU A 111 65.12 -3.89 -37.64
N HIS A 112 65.37 -5.19 -37.72
CA HIS A 112 65.84 -6.01 -36.60
C HIS A 112 67.17 -5.50 -36.04
N LYS A 113 68.16 -5.25 -36.92
CA LYS A 113 69.50 -4.79 -36.54
C LYS A 113 69.56 -3.34 -36.04
N THR A 114 68.67 -2.46 -36.51
CA THR A 114 68.64 -1.05 -36.05
C THR A 114 67.84 -0.85 -34.76
N THR A 115 66.90 -1.73 -34.44
CA THR A 115 66.11 -1.66 -33.21
C THR A 115 66.89 -2.22 -32.02
N ARG A 116 67.05 -1.43 -30.96
CA ARG A 116 67.64 -1.90 -29.68
C ARG A 116 66.53 -2.37 -28.74
N PHE A 117 66.53 -3.65 -28.37
CA PHE A 117 65.53 -4.23 -27.47
C PHE A 117 66.12 -5.35 -26.60
N ASP A 118 65.54 -5.54 -25.42
CA ASP A 118 65.80 -6.71 -24.56
C ASP A 118 64.82 -7.85 -24.87
N ILE A 119 65.29 -9.09 -24.67
CA ILE A 119 64.47 -10.30 -24.76
C ILE A 119 64.14 -10.79 -23.34
N SER A 120 62.85 -10.86 -23.01
CA SER A 120 62.40 -11.30 -21.68
C SER A 120 62.27 -12.84 -21.61
N PRO A 121 62.97 -13.54 -20.68
CA PRO A 121 62.87 -14.99 -20.54
C PRO A 121 61.42 -15.45 -20.30
N VAL A 122 61.03 -16.55 -20.95
CA VAL A 122 59.66 -17.10 -20.86
C VAL A 122 59.27 -17.44 -19.42
N SER A 123 60.20 -18.03 -18.65
CA SER A 123 59.99 -18.37 -17.23
C SER A 123 59.73 -17.14 -16.35
N TRP A 124 60.44 -16.04 -16.59
CA TRP A 124 60.22 -14.78 -15.87
C TRP A 124 58.85 -14.18 -16.23
N ARG A 125 58.50 -14.13 -17.52
CA ARG A 125 57.20 -13.62 -17.99
C ARG A 125 56.03 -14.43 -17.40
N VAL A 126 56.10 -15.76 -17.44
CA VAL A 126 55.10 -16.65 -16.80
C VAL A 126 54.98 -16.37 -15.30
N THR A 127 56.10 -16.22 -14.59
CA THR A 127 56.10 -16.01 -13.14
C THR A 127 55.44 -14.68 -12.75
N GLU A 128 55.80 -13.58 -13.42
CA GLU A 128 55.24 -12.26 -13.12
C GLU A 128 53.76 -12.17 -13.56
N TYR A 129 53.37 -12.85 -14.65
CA TYR A 129 51.98 -12.92 -15.08
C TYR A 129 51.10 -13.69 -14.07
N LYS A 130 51.58 -14.84 -13.58
CA LYS A 130 50.91 -15.61 -12.51
C LYS A 130 50.76 -14.78 -11.24
N LYS A 131 51.80 -14.07 -10.82
CA LYS A 131 51.79 -13.21 -9.63
C LYS A 131 50.70 -12.13 -9.73
N ASN A 132 50.58 -11.46 -10.88
CA ASN A 132 49.54 -10.47 -11.11
C ASN A 132 48.13 -11.12 -11.09
N PHE A 133 47.98 -12.29 -11.70
CA PHE A 133 46.72 -13.05 -11.67
C PHE A 133 46.28 -13.44 -10.25
N MET A 134 47.22 -13.90 -9.41
CA MET A 134 46.92 -14.28 -8.03
C MET A 134 46.53 -13.10 -7.14
N GLN A 135 46.92 -11.87 -7.50
CA GLN A 135 46.57 -10.64 -6.79
C GLN A 135 45.31 -9.95 -7.33
N ALA A 136 44.78 -10.38 -8.48
CA ALA A 136 43.64 -9.75 -9.14
C ALA A 136 42.29 -10.16 -8.54
N SER A 137 41.32 -9.25 -8.62
CA SER A 137 39.89 -9.53 -8.40
C SER A 137 39.37 -10.54 -9.44
N PRO A 138 38.18 -11.14 -9.24
CA PRO A 138 37.57 -12.01 -10.26
C PRO A 138 37.46 -11.35 -11.65
N SER A 139 37.11 -10.05 -11.71
CA SER A 139 37.08 -9.27 -12.95
C SER A 139 38.49 -9.04 -13.55
N GLY A 140 39.49 -8.72 -12.73
CA GLY A 140 40.88 -8.60 -13.19
C GLY A 140 41.49 -9.92 -13.66
N LYS A 141 41.11 -11.05 -13.03
CA LYS A 141 41.47 -12.41 -13.48
C LYS A 141 40.91 -12.70 -14.87
N ARG A 142 39.66 -12.32 -15.14
CA ARG A 142 39.06 -12.39 -16.48
C ARG A 142 39.81 -11.55 -17.50
N GLU A 143 40.11 -10.30 -17.17
CA GLU A 143 40.87 -9.41 -18.07
C GLU A 143 42.25 -9.98 -18.42
N LEU A 144 42.96 -10.56 -17.44
CA LEU A 144 44.23 -11.26 -17.69
C LEU A 144 44.03 -12.51 -18.56
N ILE A 145 43.07 -13.39 -18.27
CA ILE A 145 42.79 -14.58 -19.12
C ILE A 145 42.46 -14.17 -20.58
N LEU A 146 41.64 -13.15 -20.77
CA LEU A 146 41.30 -12.63 -22.10
C LEU A 146 42.49 -11.95 -22.80
N SER A 147 43.34 -11.26 -22.04
CA SER A 147 44.54 -10.60 -22.58
C SER A 147 45.62 -11.60 -22.97
N LEU A 148 45.79 -12.69 -22.21
CA LEU A 148 46.60 -13.84 -22.57
C LEU A 148 46.06 -14.54 -23.82
N SER A 149 44.74 -14.78 -23.87
CA SER A 149 44.08 -15.38 -25.04
C SER A 149 44.28 -14.53 -26.31
N SER A 150 44.03 -13.22 -26.20
CA SER A 150 44.27 -12.23 -27.26
C SER A 150 45.72 -12.21 -27.76
N SER A 151 46.68 -12.31 -26.83
CA SER A 151 48.12 -12.36 -27.15
C SER A 151 48.51 -13.64 -27.88
N LEU A 152 47.96 -14.80 -27.46
CA LEU A 152 48.15 -16.09 -28.12
C LEU A 152 47.59 -16.09 -29.56
N ILE A 153 46.38 -15.56 -29.77
CA ILE A 153 45.78 -15.40 -31.12
C ILE A 153 46.71 -14.57 -32.01
N SER A 154 47.20 -13.43 -31.52
CA SER A 154 48.10 -12.57 -32.29
C SER A 154 49.46 -13.24 -32.57
N TRP A 155 50.01 -14.04 -31.65
CA TRP A 155 51.19 -14.87 -31.93
C TRP A 155 50.91 -15.99 -32.94
N ASP A 156 49.73 -16.64 -32.93
CA ASP A 156 49.35 -17.62 -33.96
C ASP A 156 49.26 -16.98 -35.36
N LYS A 157 48.76 -15.74 -35.45
CA LYS A 157 48.73 -14.97 -36.70
C LYS A 157 50.14 -14.56 -37.17
N MET A 158 51.01 -14.19 -36.24
CA MET A 158 52.43 -13.94 -36.53
C MET A 158 53.14 -15.20 -37.03
N MET A 159 52.88 -16.36 -36.45
CA MET A 159 53.40 -17.66 -36.91
C MET A 159 52.89 -18.08 -38.29
N LYS A 160 51.70 -17.62 -38.70
CA LYS A 160 51.14 -17.79 -40.05
C LYS A 160 51.68 -16.77 -41.07
N ASP A 161 52.60 -15.89 -40.66
CA ASP A 161 53.12 -14.77 -41.45
C ASP A 161 52.02 -13.83 -41.98
N GLU A 162 51.02 -13.49 -41.17
CA GLU A 162 50.04 -12.46 -41.55
C GLU A 162 50.71 -11.09 -41.80
N SER A 163 50.07 -10.24 -42.60
CA SER A 163 50.62 -8.91 -42.94
C SER A 163 50.74 -8.05 -41.69
N LEU A 164 51.73 -7.14 -41.62
CA LEU A 164 51.79 -6.13 -40.57
C LEU A 164 50.51 -5.28 -40.52
N SER A 165 49.87 -5.07 -41.68
CA SER A 165 48.61 -4.32 -41.80
C SER A 165 47.41 -5.05 -41.21
N ASP A 166 47.39 -6.39 -41.17
CA ASP A 166 46.33 -7.20 -40.58
C ASP A 166 46.63 -7.58 -39.11
N LEU A 167 47.91 -7.78 -38.78
CA LEU A 167 48.39 -7.89 -37.41
C LEU A 167 48.11 -6.59 -36.63
N ALA A 168 48.27 -5.42 -37.24
CA ALA A 168 47.95 -4.13 -36.61
C ALA A 168 46.43 -3.92 -36.35
N LYS A 169 45.56 -4.72 -36.97
CA LYS A 169 44.11 -4.77 -36.69
C LYS A 169 43.75 -5.83 -35.66
N SER A 170 44.68 -6.72 -35.32
CA SER A 170 44.47 -7.82 -34.38
C SER A 170 44.65 -7.34 -32.93
N PRO A 171 44.16 -8.09 -31.93
CA PRO A 171 44.31 -7.72 -30.52
C PRO A 171 45.78 -7.50 -30.11
N GLY A 172 46.04 -6.44 -29.36
CA GLY A 172 47.40 -6.12 -28.90
C GLY A 172 47.97 -7.17 -27.96
N ILE A 173 49.26 -7.48 -28.09
CA ILE A 173 49.99 -8.36 -27.17
C ILE A 173 50.25 -7.60 -25.86
N HIS A 174 49.90 -8.21 -24.73
CA HIS A 174 50.07 -7.61 -23.40
C HIS A 174 51.56 -7.35 -23.09
N GLU A 175 51.89 -6.21 -22.47
CA GLU A 175 53.29 -5.78 -22.25
C GLU A 175 54.14 -6.74 -21.39
N LEU A 176 53.50 -7.49 -20.48
CA LEU A 176 54.18 -8.54 -19.71
C LEU A 176 54.39 -9.85 -20.50
N LEU A 177 53.64 -10.05 -21.58
CA LEU A 177 53.72 -11.24 -22.42
C LEU A 177 54.68 -11.05 -23.60
N LYS A 178 54.84 -9.83 -24.13
CA LYS A 178 55.78 -9.53 -25.22
C LYS A 178 57.17 -10.11 -24.97
N ILE A 179 57.74 -10.73 -26.00
CA ILE A 179 59.11 -11.23 -26.00
C ILE A 179 60.08 -10.05 -25.95
N THR A 180 59.78 -9.00 -26.73
CA THR A 180 60.68 -7.87 -27.00
C THR A 180 60.33 -6.63 -26.17
N ARG A 181 61.36 -5.94 -25.69
CA ARG A 181 61.25 -4.66 -24.98
C ARG A 181 62.19 -3.61 -25.59
N PRO A 182 61.71 -2.79 -26.54
CA PRO A 182 62.50 -1.72 -27.13
C PRO A 182 62.99 -0.72 -26.08
N HIS A 183 64.26 -0.32 -26.17
CA HIS A 183 64.86 0.74 -25.36
C HIS A 183 64.38 2.12 -25.81
N ASP A 184 64.31 2.30 -27.14
CA ASP A 184 63.89 3.53 -27.79
C ASP A 184 62.38 3.51 -28.05
N LYS A 185 61.74 4.69 -28.01
CA LYS A 185 60.31 4.83 -28.31
C LYS A 185 60.04 4.70 -29.81
N ILE A 186 59.93 3.46 -30.28
CA ILE A 186 59.56 3.11 -31.66
C ILE A 186 58.04 3.15 -31.89
N SER A 187 57.61 3.09 -33.16
CA SER A 187 56.19 3.01 -33.50
C SER A 187 55.61 1.64 -33.10
N SER A 188 54.28 1.58 -32.89
CA SER A 188 53.58 0.33 -32.59
C SER A 188 53.80 -0.73 -33.68
N ILE A 189 53.77 -0.33 -34.96
CA ILE A 189 54.03 -1.21 -36.11
C ILE A 189 55.48 -1.72 -36.12
N ALA A 190 56.47 -0.89 -35.74
CA ALA A 190 57.85 -1.33 -35.63
C ALA A 190 58.04 -2.35 -34.48
N SER A 191 57.43 -2.08 -33.31
CA SER A 191 57.43 -3.04 -32.20
C SER A 191 56.73 -4.35 -32.58
N LEU A 192 55.63 -4.29 -33.33
CA LEU A 192 54.88 -5.45 -33.79
C LEU A 192 55.67 -6.29 -34.81
N ALA A 193 56.42 -5.64 -35.70
CA ALA A 193 57.28 -6.31 -36.68
C ALA A 193 58.46 -7.02 -36.02
N VAL A 194 59.12 -6.37 -35.04
CA VAL A 194 60.23 -6.96 -34.28
C VAL A 194 59.75 -8.11 -33.38
N GLU A 195 58.57 -7.98 -32.76
CA GLU A 195 57.92 -9.07 -32.01
C GLU A 195 57.55 -10.26 -32.92
N ARG A 196 57.06 -10.01 -34.14
CA ARG A 196 56.82 -11.04 -35.16
C ARG A 196 58.12 -11.75 -35.56
N ASP A 197 59.21 -11.00 -35.73
CA ASP A 197 60.51 -11.56 -36.09
C ASP A 197 61.10 -12.44 -34.97
N GLU A 198 60.84 -12.15 -33.68
CA GLU A 198 61.25 -13.05 -32.59
C GLU A 198 60.35 -14.29 -32.45
N ILE A 199 59.02 -14.17 -32.56
CA ILE A 199 58.12 -15.34 -32.45
C ILE A 199 58.28 -16.30 -33.64
N GLN A 200 58.68 -15.83 -34.83
CA GLN A 200 58.94 -16.70 -35.98
C GLN A 200 60.27 -17.50 -35.88
N LYS A 201 61.14 -17.23 -34.88
CA LYS A 201 62.37 -18.01 -34.66
C LYS A 201 62.10 -19.33 -33.93
N ASN A 202 63.09 -20.22 -33.93
CA ASN A 202 62.98 -21.61 -33.43
C ASN A 202 62.30 -21.78 -32.05
N ASN A 203 62.43 -20.81 -31.13
CA ASN A 203 61.89 -20.91 -29.77
C ASN A 203 60.46 -20.31 -29.63
N GLY A 204 59.88 -19.72 -30.67
CA GLY A 204 58.57 -19.08 -30.57
C GLY A 204 57.40 -20.06 -30.43
N ILE A 205 57.50 -21.24 -31.08
CA ILE A 205 56.53 -22.34 -30.89
C ILE A 205 56.53 -22.81 -29.43
N GLU A 206 57.71 -22.92 -28.81
CA GLU A 206 57.85 -23.26 -27.39
C GLU A 206 57.20 -22.20 -26.49
N ASN A 207 57.35 -20.91 -26.82
CA ASN A 207 56.67 -19.82 -26.09
C ASN A 207 55.14 -19.97 -26.16
N ILE A 208 54.57 -20.17 -27.36
CA ILE A 208 53.12 -20.36 -27.54
C ILE A 208 52.63 -21.57 -26.72
N TYR A 209 53.35 -22.70 -26.76
CA TYR A 209 53.01 -23.89 -25.99
C TYR A 209 53.02 -23.64 -24.46
N VAL A 210 54.08 -22.99 -23.94
CA VAL A 210 54.18 -22.63 -22.53
C VAL A 210 53.05 -21.68 -22.10
N PHE A 211 52.67 -20.72 -22.95
CA PHE A 211 51.59 -19.78 -22.65
C PHE A 211 50.18 -20.37 -22.82
N ARG A 212 49.98 -21.40 -23.66
CA ARG A 212 48.73 -22.19 -23.67
C ARG A 212 48.61 -23.07 -22.44
N ASN A 213 49.69 -23.70 -21.99
CA ASN A 213 49.70 -24.42 -20.70
C ASN A 213 49.38 -23.48 -19.53
N LEU A 214 49.91 -22.24 -19.55
CA LEU A 214 49.52 -21.21 -18.58
C LEU A 214 48.03 -20.85 -18.71
N LEU A 215 47.51 -20.65 -19.92
CA LEU A 215 46.08 -20.35 -20.13
C LEU A 215 45.18 -21.45 -19.54
N THR A 216 45.53 -22.73 -19.73
CA THR A 216 44.87 -23.89 -19.11
C THR A 216 44.87 -23.78 -17.58
N GLU A 217 46.03 -23.55 -16.98
CA GLU A 217 46.19 -23.39 -15.52
C GLU A 217 45.37 -22.22 -14.96
N LEU A 218 45.35 -21.07 -15.64
CA LEU A 218 44.59 -19.90 -15.20
C LEU A 218 43.08 -20.10 -15.33
N VAL A 219 42.60 -20.68 -16.45
CA VAL A 219 41.18 -21.00 -16.66
C VAL A 219 40.69 -22.00 -15.61
N GLN A 220 41.50 -23.01 -15.26
CA GLN A 220 41.17 -24.03 -14.26
C GLN A 220 41.47 -23.63 -12.81
N SER A 221 42.01 -22.43 -12.55
CA SER A 221 42.42 -21.99 -11.21
C SER A 221 41.26 -21.79 -10.22
N ASP A 222 40.03 -21.71 -10.73
CA ASP A 222 38.80 -21.57 -9.95
C ASP A 222 37.72 -22.54 -10.50
N PRO A 223 37.41 -23.63 -9.79
CA PRO A 223 36.37 -24.59 -10.20
C PRO A 223 34.95 -24.02 -10.31
N SER A 224 34.68 -22.85 -9.72
CA SER A 224 33.39 -22.17 -9.81
C SER A 224 33.27 -21.23 -11.01
N TYR A 225 34.37 -20.98 -11.73
CA TYR A 225 34.47 -20.01 -12.82
C TYR A 225 33.93 -18.60 -12.47
N SER A 226 34.01 -18.21 -11.19
CA SER A 226 33.51 -16.92 -10.69
C SER A 226 34.18 -15.71 -11.36
N TRP A 227 35.40 -15.87 -11.87
CA TRP A 227 36.08 -14.88 -12.69
C TRP A 227 35.34 -14.62 -14.02
N PHE A 228 34.83 -15.66 -14.67
CA PHE A 228 34.20 -15.56 -15.98
C PHE A 228 32.86 -14.82 -15.90
N VAL A 229 32.01 -15.23 -14.94
CA VAL A 229 30.71 -14.62 -14.64
C VAL A 229 30.78 -13.45 -13.65
N SER A 230 31.96 -12.87 -13.43
CA SER A 230 32.11 -11.67 -12.58
C SER A 230 31.46 -10.44 -13.22
N GLU A 231 31.21 -9.40 -12.45
CA GLU A 231 30.58 -8.17 -12.95
C GLU A 231 31.47 -7.45 -13.99
N ASP A 232 30.85 -6.75 -14.94
CA ASP A 232 31.53 -5.91 -15.93
C ASP A 232 31.07 -4.46 -15.76
N VAL A 233 32.02 -3.52 -15.65
CA VAL A 233 31.74 -2.08 -15.45
C VAL A 233 30.92 -1.49 -16.60
N ASN A 234 31.01 -2.07 -17.80
CA ASN A 234 30.28 -1.64 -18.99
C ASN A 234 28.87 -2.24 -19.08
N ILE A 235 28.50 -3.18 -18.19
CA ILE A 235 27.20 -3.86 -18.18
C ILE A 235 26.60 -3.71 -16.77
N PRO A 236 25.92 -2.59 -16.49
CA PRO A 236 25.44 -2.29 -15.14
C PRO A 236 24.44 -3.33 -14.63
N ALA A 237 24.46 -3.55 -13.31
CA ALA A 237 23.47 -4.36 -12.63
C ALA A 237 22.08 -3.71 -12.69
N VAL A 238 21.06 -4.53 -12.92
CA VAL A 238 19.64 -4.12 -12.90
C VAL A 238 19.14 -4.15 -11.46
N ARG A 239 18.58 -3.03 -10.98
CA ARG A 239 18.19 -2.83 -9.58
C ARG A 239 16.67 -2.82 -9.44
N ILE A 240 16.17 -3.10 -8.24
CA ILE A 240 14.74 -2.95 -7.94
C ILE A 240 14.25 -1.51 -8.19
N THR A 241 15.12 -0.52 -7.96
CA THR A 241 14.87 0.91 -8.15
C THR A 241 14.57 1.31 -9.59
N ASP A 242 15.00 0.50 -10.57
CA ASP A 242 14.79 0.76 -12.00
C ASP A 242 13.31 0.56 -12.38
N PHE A 243 12.55 -0.12 -11.51
CA PHE A 243 11.11 -0.36 -11.64
C PHE A 243 10.29 0.38 -10.57
N TRP A 244 10.78 0.45 -9.33
CA TRP A 244 10.11 1.10 -8.20
C TRP A 244 11.07 2.07 -7.48
N GLU A 245 10.97 3.36 -7.80
CA GLU A 245 11.90 4.42 -7.35
C GLU A 245 11.95 4.58 -5.81
N ASP A 246 10.82 4.34 -5.12
CA ASP A 246 10.70 4.49 -3.66
C ASP A 246 11.28 3.32 -2.84
N GLU A 247 11.67 2.21 -3.48
CA GLU A 247 12.11 0.99 -2.78
C GLU A 247 13.59 1.07 -2.38
N ASN A 248 13.86 1.19 -1.07
CA ASN A 248 15.22 1.25 -0.52
C ASN A 248 15.77 -0.16 -0.24
N SER A 249 16.40 -0.80 -1.24
CA SER A 249 16.99 -2.13 -1.03
C SER A 249 18.30 -2.38 -1.79
N SER A 250 19.06 -3.36 -1.30
CA SER A 250 20.25 -3.93 -1.95
C SER A 250 19.92 -5.04 -2.96
N VAL A 251 18.65 -5.18 -3.42
CA VAL A 251 18.26 -6.21 -4.39
C VAL A 251 18.62 -5.76 -5.82
N TYR A 252 19.49 -6.54 -6.46
CA TYR A 252 19.89 -6.36 -7.85
C TYR A 252 20.13 -7.71 -8.54
N LEU A 253 20.03 -7.71 -9.87
CA LEU A 253 20.51 -8.75 -10.77
C LEU A 253 21.81 -8.25 -11.40
N SER A 254 22.89 -9.03 -11.29
CA SER A 254 24.15 -8.64 -11.92
C SER A 254 24.00 -8.57 -13.44
N GLY A 255 24.52 -7.51 -14.05
CA GLY A 255 24.34 -7.21 -15.48
C GLY A 255 24.84 -8.32 -16.41
N ILE A 256 25.75 -9.18 -15.93
CA ILE A 256 26.27 -10.33 -16.66
C ILE A 256 25.19 -11.38 -17.04
N TRP A 257 24.09 -11.44 -16.27
CA TRP A 257 22.97 -12.34 -16.55
C TRP A 257 21.95 -11.76 -17.54
N THR A 258 22.08 -10.48 -17.91
CA THR A 258 21.24 -9.86 -18.96
C THR A 258 21.67 -10.31 -20.37
N GLN A 259 20.85 -10.03 -21.40
CA GLN A 259 21.13 -10.39 -22.79
C GLN A 259 22.43 -9.74 -23.31
N PRO A 260 22.73 -8.45 -23.03
CA PRO A 260 24.07 -7.89 -23.25
C PRO A 260 25.18 -8.68 -22.55
N GLY A 261 24.96 -9.11 -21.31
CA GLY A 261 25.88 -9.94 -20.53
C GLY A 261 26.15 -11.30 -21.17
N GLN A 262 25.11 -12.03 -21.58
CA GLN A 262 25.23 -13.32 -22.27
C GLN A 262 25.97 -13.21 -23.60
N ASN A 263 25.66 -12.19 -24.40
CA ASN A 263 26.39 -11.89 -25.63
C ASN A 263 27.88 -11.65 -25.33
N LYS A 264 28.21 -11.03 -24.19
CA LYS A 264 29.58 -10.77 -23.76
C LYS A 264 30.31 -12.02 -23.27
N LEU A 265 29.66 -12.86 -22.46
CA LEU A 265 30.17 -14.17 -22.07
C LEU A 265 30.49 -15.05 -23.30
N HIS A 266 29.61 -15.07 -24.29
CA HIS A 266 29.85 -15.82 -25.53
C HIS A 266 31.07 -15.29 -26.31
N GLN A 267 31.21 -13.98 -26.46
CA GLN A 267 32.41 -13.37 -27.08
C GLN A 267 33.70 -13.74 -26.34
N TRP A 268 33.68 -13.74 -25.00
CA TRP A 268 34.82 -14.14 -24.19
C TRP A 268 35.16 -15.62 -24.34
N TYR A 269 34.16 -16.50 -24.35
CA TYR A 269 34.37 -17.92 -24.57
C TYR A 269 34.99 -18.20 -25.95
N GLU A 270 34.45 -17.61 -27.02
CA GLU A 270 35.02 -17.80 -28.36
C GLU A 270 36.44 -17.23 -28.48
N THR A 271 36.74 -16.10 -27.80
CA THR A 271 38.12 -15.57 -27.72
C THR A 271 39.06 -16.53 -27.00
N ILE A 272 38.64 -17.12 -25.87
CA ILE A 272 39.46 -18.10 -25.14
C ILE A 272 39.67 -19.34 -26.02
N LYS A 273 38.60 -19.85 -26.65
CA LYS A 273 38.61 -21.02 -27.52
C LYS A 273 39.49 -20.86 -28.75
N GLU A 274 39.49 -19.69 -29.40
CA GLU A 274 40.40 -19.40 -30.52
C GLU A 274 41.88 -19.47 -30.09
N ALA A 275 42.20 -19.02 -28.88
CA ALA A 275 43.58 -19.01 -28.36
C ALA A 275 44.18 -20.40 -28.07
N TYR A 276 43.36 -21.44 -27.89
CA TYR A 276 43.84 -22.83 -27.85
C TYR A 276 44.24 -23.34 -29.25
N GLY A 277 43.76 -22.72 -30.33
CA GLY A 277 44.18 -23.00 -31.71
C GLY A 277 43.78 -24.40 -32.20
N ARG A 278 44.67 -25.39 -32.01
CA ARG A 278 44.41 -26.81 -32.29
C ARG A 278 44.17 -27.64 -31.02
N ASP A 279 44.53 -27.09 -29.87
CA ASP A 279 44.35 -27.73 -28.58
C ASP A 279 42.87 -27.61 -28.15
N THR A 280 42.39 -28.52 -27.31
CA THR A 280 41.01 -28.48 -26.81
C THR A 280 40.91 -27.63 -25.56
N VAL A 281 39.91 -26.74 -25.50
CA VAL A 281 39.49 -26.06 -24.27
C VAL A 281 39.19 -27.10 -23.18
N PRO A 282 39.54 -26.86 -21.89
CA PRO A 282 39.23 -27.78 -20.81
C PRO A 282 37.75 -28.16 -20.73
N GLU A 283 37.46 -29.46 -20.74
CA GLU A 283 36.10 -30.01 -20.80
C GLU A 283 35.19 -29.41 -19.72
N ALA A 284 35.66 -29.30 -18.47
CA ALA A 284 34.90 -28.70 -17.37
C ALA A 284 34.49 -27.23 -17.63
N PHE A 285 35.32 -26.44 -18.33
CA PHE A 285 34.98 -25.05 -18.66
C PHE A 285 34.00 -24.98 -19.84
N SER A 286 34.19 -25.83 -20.87
CA SER A 286 33.21 -25.96 -21.95
C SER A 286 31.85 -26.45 -21.44
N SER A 287 31.83 -27.41 -20.51
CA SER A 287 30.60 -27.86 -19.84
C SER A 287 29.94 -26.72 -19.05
N PHE A 288 30.70 -25.99 -18.23
CA PHE A 288 30.16 -24.82 -17.52
C PHE A 288 29.50 -23.80 -18.46
N VAL A 289 30.13 -23.52 -19.61
CA VAL A 289 29.60 -22.60 -20.62
C VAL A 289 28.31 -23.12 -21.28
N LEU A 290 28.14 -24.44 -21.43
CA LEU A 290 26.88 -25.03 -21.91
C LEU A 290 25.72 -24.89 -20.92
N TYR A 291 25.99 -24.77 -19.61
CA TYR A 291 24.98 -24.60 -18.56
C TYR A 291 24.72 -23.12 -18.19
N LEU A 292 25.17 -22.15 -18.99
CA LEU A 292 24.93 -20.72 -18.73
C LEU A 292 23.45 -20.33 -18.83
N ASP A 293 22.68 -20.90 -19.76
CA ASP A 293 21.23 -20.62 -19.88
C ASP A 293 20.44 -21.16 -18.67
N GLU A 294 20.88 -22.27 -18.07
CA GLU A 294 20.31 -22.80 -16.82
C GLU A 294 20.69 -21.92 -15.62
N SER A 295 21.96 -21.53 -15.55
CA SER A 295 22.48 -20.62 -14.52
C SER A 295 21.79 -19.26 -14.57
N ARG A 296 21.51 -18.73 -15.78
CA ARG A 296 20.78 -17.48 -16.00
C ARG A 296 19.35 -17.58 -15.48
N GLN A 297 18.66 -18.69 -15.75
CA GLN A 297 17.31 -18.93 -15.22
C GLN A 297 17.29 -18.93 -13.69
N GLU A 298 18.23 -19.60 -13.02
CA GLU A 298 18.30 -19.59 -11.56
C GLU A 298 18.57 -18.18 -11.00
N HIS A 299 19.42 -17.37 -11.63
CA HIS A 299 19.66 -15.99 -11.18
C HIS A 299 18.42 -15.10 -11.33
N PHE A 300 17.66 -15.23 -12.43
CA PHE A 300 16.37 -14.54 -12.57
C PHE A 300 15.33 -15.04 -11.55
N ARG A 301 15.28 -16.36 -11.30
CA ARG A 301 14.42 -16.98 -10.28
C ARG A 301 14.68 -16.40 -8.90
N GLN A 302 15.94 -16.35 -8.48
CA GLN A 302 16.35 -15.73 -7.21
C GLN A 302 16.07 -14.22 -7.17
N PHE A 303 16.24 -13.50 -8.29
CA PHE A 303 15.94 -12.08 -8.38
C PHE A 303 14.44 -11.80 -8.18
N ILE A 304 13.54 -12.54 -8.85
CA ILE A 304 12.08 -12.43 -8.69
C ILE A 304 11.68 -12.71 -7.24
N MET A 305 12.19 -13.79 -6.63
CA MET A 305 11.93 -14.12 -5.22
C MET A 305 12.44 -13.03 -4.26
N SER A 306 13.60 -12.44 -4.55
CA SER A 306 14.19 -11.36 -3.75
C SER A 306 13.37 -10.06 -3.87
N VAL A 307 12.87 -9.73 -5.07
CA VAL A 307 11.98 -8.59 -5.30
C VAL A 307 10.65 -8.77 -4.56
N ALA A 308 10.02 -9.94 -4.65
CA ALA A 308 8.78 -10.25 -3.93
C ALA A 308 8.99 -10.11 -2.40
N ARG A 309 10.09 -10.65 -1.88
CA ARG A 309 10.44 -10.56 -0.46
C ARG A 309 10.70 -9.12 -0.01
N ALA A 310 11.45 -8.33 -0.78
CA ALA A 310 11.73 -6.93 -0.44
C ALA A 310 10.46 -6.08 -0.40
N ARG A 311 9.53 -6.32 -1.33
CA ARG A 311 8.29 -5.55 -1.46
C ARG A 311 7.15 -6.00 -0.54
N LYS A 312 7.30 -7.11 0.19
CA LYS A 312 6.24 -7.68 1.04
C LYS A 312 5.62 -6.65 1.99
N ASP A 313 6.46 -5.85 2.64
CA ASP A 313 6.05 -4.92 3.69
C ASP A 313 5.87 -3.46 3.19
N SER A 314 6.05 -3.19 1.89
CA SER A 314 5.88 -1.89 1.19
C SER A 314 6.22 -0.65 2.06
N HIS A 315 5.38 0.38 2.22
CA HIS A 315 4.00 0.63 1.75
C HIS A 315 3.96 1.74 0.68
N SER A 316 2.83 1.89 -0.03
CA SER A 316 2.61 3.05 -0.92
C SER A 316 1.73 4.11 -0.27
N GLY A 317 2.09 5.39 -0.41
CA GLY A 317 1.26 6.52 -0.02
C GLY A 317 0.13 6.84 -1.02
N LEU A 318 -0.11 8.13 -1.26
CA LEU A 318 -1.08 8.56 -2.27
C LEU A 318 -0.51 8.36 -3.69
N MET A 319 -1.25 7.66 -4.54
CA MET A 319 -0.98 7.58 -5.98
C MET A 319 -1.57 8.77 -6.72
N ASN A 320 -0.86 9.23 -7.76
CA ASN A 320 -1.40 10.19 -8.72
C ASN A 320 -2.32 9.49 -9.76
N PRO A 321 -3.18 10.24 -10.48
CA PRO A 321 -4.11 9.65 -11.46
C PRO A 321 -3.44 8.87 -12.60
N LEU A 322 -2.19 9.20 -12.94
CA LEU A 322 -1.42 8.47 -13.97
C LEU A 322 -0.96 7.09 -13.46
N GLN A 323 -0.50 7.00 -12.22
CA GLN A 323 -0.18 5.72 -11.57
C GLN A 323 -1.40 4.80 -11.49
N LEU A 324 -2.56 5.34 -11.07
CA LEU A 324 -3.82 4.59 -11.03
C LEU A 324 -4.26 4.10 -12.41
N THR A 325 -4.22 4.95 -13.44
CA THR A 325 -4.60 4.55 -14.81
C THR A 325 -3.58 3.59 -15.44
N ASN A 326 -2.31 3.65 -15.07
CA ASN A 326 -1.27 2.70 -15.50
C ASN A 326 -1.54 1.26 -15.01
N ILE A 327 -2.23 1.07 -13.88
CA ILE A 327 -2.70 -0.26 -13.43
C ILE A 327 -3.67 -0.87 -14.46
N ILE A 328 -4.65 -0.10 -14.95
CA ILE A 328 -5.64 -0.57 -15.94
C ILE A 328 -5.01 -0.79 -17.32
N HIS A 329 -3.97 -0.02 -17.66
CA HIS A 329 -3.39 0.00 -19.01
C HIS A 329 -2.20 -0.95 -19.21
N ASN A 330 -1.92 -1.86 -18.26
CA ASN A 330 -0.74 -2.72 -18.25
C ASN A 330 0.56 -1.91 -18.41
N ARG A 331 0.70 -0.87 -17.58
CA ARG A 331 1.85 0.06 -17.54
C ARG A 331 2.37 0.30 -16.12
N SER A 332 1.91 -0.48 -15.14
CA SER A 332 2.42 -0.42 -13.77
C SER A 332 3.88 -0.86 -13.71
N SER A 333 4.55 -0.58 -12.60
CA SER A 333 5.92 -1.06 -12.36
C SER A 333 6.00 -2.58 -12.29
N GLU A 334 4.99 -3.27 -11.75
CA GLU A 334 4.89 -4.75 -11.78
C GLU A 334 4.88 -5.26 -13.22
N HIS A 335 4.07 -4.64 -14.09
CA HIS A 335 4.01 -5.07 -15.49
C HIS A 335 5.32 -4.79 -16.24
N ARG A 336 5.96 -3.62 -16.00
CA ARG A 336 7.28 -3.30 -16.58
C ARG A 336 8.37 -4.27 -16.11
N PHE A 337 8.34 -4.69 -14.85
CA PHE A 337 9.25 -5.68 -14.30
C PHE A 337 9.10 -7.05 -14.98
N PHE A 338 7.87 -7.55 -15.11
CA PHE A 338 7.64 -8.85 -15.75
C PHE A 338 7.83 -8.82 -17.27
N GLN A 339 7.57 -7.69 -17.94
CA GLN A 339 8.01 -7.47 -19.33
C GLN A 339 9.53 -7.60 -19.47
N PHE A 340 10.30 -6.93 -18.61
CA PHE A 340 11.77 -7.05 -18.60
C PHE A 340 12.23 -8.50 -18.42
N VAL A 341 11.65 -9.25 -17.47
CA VAL A 341 11.98 -10.67 -17.25
C VAL A 341 11.68 -11.53 -18.49
N ASP A 342 10.55 -11.31 -19.15
CA ASP A 342 10.15 -12.07 -20.34
C ASP A 342 11.01 -11.72 -21.57
N ASP A 343 11.25 -10.42 -21.83
CA ASP A 343 12.09 -9.93 -22.92
C ASP A 343 13.54 -10.45 -22.78
N GLU A 344 14.10 -10.41 -21.57
CA GLU A 344 15.43 -10.93 -21.28
C GLU A 344 15.53 -12.44 -21.53
N LEU A 345 14.60 -13.23 -20.97
CA LEU A 345 14.65 -14.67 -21.07
C LEU A 345 14.06 -15.20 -22.38
N HIS A 346 13.52 -14.36 -23.27
CA HIS A 346 12.81 -14.76 -24.49
C HIS A 346 13.62 -15.70 -25.39
N ASN A 347 14.94 -15.50 -25.47
CA ASN A 347 15.83 -16.28 -26.33
C ASN A 347 16.00 -17.75 -25.89
N ILE A 348 15.63 -18.11 -24.65
CA ILE A 348 15.71 -19.49 -24.14
C ILE A 348 14.55 -20.31 -24.72
N PRO A 349 14.79 -21.32 -25.57
CA PRO A 349 13.72 -22.10 -26.20
C PRO A 349 12.95 -22.93 -25.16
N THR A 350 11.68 -23.23 -25.43
CA THR A 350 10.81 -24.00 -24.51
C THR A 350 11.39 -25.37 -24.13
N SER A 351 12.20 -25.99 -25.00
CA SER A 351 12.89 -27.25 -24.72
C SER A 351 13.99 -27.17 -23.66
N SER A 352 14.47 -25.95 -23.37
CA SER A 352 15.55 -25.66 -22.41
C SER A 352 15.09 -24.75 -21.27
N ALA A 353 13.79 -24.43 -21.24
CA ALA A 353 13.17 -23.64 -20.18
C ALA A 353 12.85 -24.55 -18.99
N GLN A 354 13.29 -24.16 -17.79
CA GLN A 354 12.86 -24.76 -16.54
C GLN A 354 11.33 -24.61 -16.37
N ASP A 355 10.71 -25.49 -15.58
CA ASP A 355 9.25 -25.53 -15.41
C ASP A 355 8.67 -24.16 -15.03
N TRP A 356 9.30 -23.48 -14.06
CA TRP A 356 8.88 -22.14 -13.63
C TRP A 356 8.93 -21.10 -14.76
N LEU A 357 9.89 -21.17 -15.70
CA LEU A 357 9.96 -20.19 -16.79
C LEU A 357 8.83 -20.43 -17.81
N SER A 358 8.49 -21.69 -18.05
CA SER A 358 7.35 -22.06 -18.89
C SER A 358 6.02 -21.59 -18.29
N GLU A 359 5.83 -21.74 -16.98
CA GLU A 359 4.66 -21.26 -16.26
C GLU A 359 4.63 -19.73 -16.12
N PHE A 360 5.76 -19.09 -15.88
CA PHE A 360 5.90 -17.64 -15.85
C PHE A 360 5.50 -17.02 -17.20
N ARG A 361 5.98 -17.56 -18.32
CA ARG A 361 5.61 -17.09 -19.67
C ARG A 361 4.11 -17.19 -19.92
N LEU A 362 3.50 -18.30 -19.51
CA LEU A 362 2.04 -18.47 -19.58
C LEU A 362 1.31 -17.41 -18.74
N LEU A 363 1.75 -17.19 -17.50
CA LEU A 363 1.19 -16.15 -16.63
C LEU A 363 1.37 -14.78 -17.26
N ASN A 364 2.59 -14.36 -17.57
CA ASN A 364 2.89 -13.06 -18.18
C ASN A 364 2.06 -12.81 -19.44
N HIS A 365 1.85 -13.85 -20.27
CA HIS A 365 1.00 -13.74 -21.45
C HIS A 365 -0.49 -13.53 -21.08
N LEU A 366 -1.04 -14.21 -20.06
CA LEU A 366 -2.36 -13.91 -19.51
C LEU A 366 -2.43 -12.46 -18.98
N PHE A 367 -1.43 -12.03 -18.20
CA PHE A 367 -1.29 -10.65 -17.69
C PHE A 367 -1.17 -9.61 -18.82
N SER A 368 -0.63 -9.98 -19.99
CA SER A 368 -0.49 -9.10 -21.16
C SER A 368 -1.79 -8.90 -21.96
N LEU A 369 -2.79 -9.80 -21.81
CA LEU A 369 -4.05 -9.74 -22.57
C LEU A 369 -4.80 -8.43 -22.32
N LYS A 370 -5.04 -7.66 -23.39
CA LYS A 370 -5.80 -6.41 -23.29
C LYS A 370 -7.30 -6.70 -23.21
N VAL A 371 -7.99 -5.97 -22.34
CA VAL A 371 -9.47 -5.97 -22.29
C VAL A 371 -10.03 -5.06 -23.41
N ASP A 372 -9.78 -5.46 -24.66
CA ASP A 372 -10.35 -4.84 -25.85
C ASP A 372 -11.76 -5.39 -26.15
N ASN A 373 -12.67 -4.54 -26.59
CA ASN A 373 -14.03 -4.92 -26.99
C ASN A 373 -14.10 -5.15 -28.51
N GLY A 374 -13.99 -6.40 -28.97
CA GLY A 374 -14.20 -6.75 -30.39
C GLY A 374 -13.55 -8.06 -30.84
N MET A 375 -13.52 -8.31 -32.16
CA MET A 375 -12.91 -9.49 -32.80
C MET A 375 -11.48 -9.79 -32.33
N LYS A 376 -10.68 -8.75 -32.05
CA LYS A 376 -9.31 -8.88 -31.55
C LYS A 376 -9.22 -9.72 -30.27
N ARG A 377 -10.19 -9.57 -29.36
CA ARG A 377 -10.32 -10.38 -28.13
C ARG A 377 -10.59 -11.86 -28.39
N GLN A 378 -11.22 -12.21 -29.51
CA GLN A 378 -11.41 -13.61 -29.92
C GLN A 378 -10.12 -14.17 -30.55
N ILE A 379 -9.40 -13.37 -31.34
CA ILE A 379 -8.12 -13.78 -31.95
C ILE A 379 -7.06 -14.04 -30.88
N GLU A 380 -6.91 -13.14 -29.90
CA GLU A 380 -5.99 -13.32 -28.77
C GLU A 380 -6.38 -14.54 -27.90
N GLN A 381 -7.68 -14.84 -27.76
CA GLN A 381 -8.13 -16.09 -27.12
C GLN A 381 -7.72 -17.33 -27.92
N PHE A 382 -7.87 -17.31 -29.25
CA PHE A 382 -7.51 -18.46 -30.08
C PHE A 382 -6.00 -18.72 -30.04
N ASP A 383 -5.16 -17.68 -30.17
CA ASP A 383 -3.70 -17.84 -30.07
C ASP A 383 -3.28 -18.40 -28.70
N LEU A 384 -3.81 -17.84 -27.60
CA LEU A 384 -3.48 -18.28 -26.25
C LEU A 384 -3.99 -19.71 -25.96
N MET A 385 -5.19 -20.09 -26.43
CA MET A 385 -5.69 -21.46 -26.37
C MET A 385 -4.79 -22.44 -27.15
N LEU A 386 -4.33 -22.03 -28.33
CA LEU A 386 -3.52 -22.86 -29.23
C LEU A 386 -2.10 -23.04 -28.67
N ARG A 387 -1.51 -21.99 -28.08
CA ARG A 387 -0.24 -22.07 -27.34
C ARG A 387 -0.33 -22.96 -26.11
N ILE A 388 -1.36 -22.82 -25.28
CA ILE A 388 -1.58 -23.71 -24.12
C ILE A 388 -1.69 -25.17 -24.57
N TYR A 389 -2.45 -25.42 -25.65
CA TYR A 389 -2.57 -26.75 -26.23
C TYR A 389 -1.21 -27.30 -26.71
N LEU A 390 -0.41 -26.50 -27.40
CA LEU A 390 0.94 -26.91 -27.84
C LEU A 390 1.88 -27.18 -26.65
N ILE A 391 1.84 -26.35 -25.61
CA ILE A 391 2.65 -26.53 -24.39
C ILE A 391 2.24 -27.79 -23.63
N SER A 392 0.94 -28.08 -23.50
CA SER A 392 0.48 -29.30 -22.81
C SER A 392 0.83 -30.58 -23.57
N VAL A 393 0.83 -30.53 -24.90
CA VAL A 393 1.30 -31.62 -25.78
C VAL A 393 2.82 -31.82 -25.67
N LEU A 394 3.60 -30.75 -25.51
CA LEU A 394 5.07 -30.83 -25.40
C LEU A 394 5.54 -31.29 -24.01
N ASN A 395 4.97 -30.75 -22.93
CA ASN A 395 5.41 -31.02 -21.55
C ASN A 395 4.66 -32.21 -20.90
N ASN A 396 3.81 -32.90 -21.65
CA ASN A 396 3.02 -34.07 -21.20
C ASN A 396 2.21 -33.80 -19.90
N SER A 397 1.83 -32.54 -19.67
CA SER A 397 1.13 -32.10 -18.47
C SER A 397 -0.38 -32.16 -18.69
N GLN A 398 -1.15 -32.52 -17.65
CA GLN A 398 -2.61 -32.62 -17.71
C GLN A 398 -3.29 -31.24 -17.71
N MET A 399 -2.96 -30.40 -18.70
CA MET A 399 -3.48 -29.06 -18.83
C MET A 399 -4.85 -29.05 -19.55
N ASN A 400 -5.82 -29.80 -19.00
CA ASN A 400 -7.25 -29.84 -19.37
C ASN A 400 -7.98 -28.53 -18.98
N ARG A 401 -7.30 -27.40 -19.13
CA ARG A 401 -7.36 -26.25 -18.23
C ARG A 401 -7.30 -24.94 -19.02
N THR A 402 -8.18 -24.73 -20.00
CA THR A 402 -8.12 -23.53 -20.87
C THR A 402 -9.23 -22.51 -20.62
N LEU A 403 -10.51 -22.88 -20.80
CA LEU A 403 -11.62 -21.93 -20.73
C LEU A 403 -11.74 -21.29 -19.32
N THR A 404 -11.70 -22.11 -18.27
CA THR A 404 -11.90 -21.66 -16.87
C THR A 404 -10.85 -20.64 -16.43
N HIS A 405 -9.57 -20.84 -16.77
CA HIS A 405 -8.51 -19.91 -16.42
C HIS A 405 -8.73 -18.56 -17.10
N VAL A 406 -9.02 -18.55 -18.41
CA VAL A 406 -9.30 -17.32 -19.16
C VAL A 406 -10.55 -16.60 -18.64
N THR A 407 -11.58 -17.32 -18.17
CA THR A 407 -12.76 -16.68 -17.57
C THR A 407 -12.47 -16.11 -16.18
N THR A 408 -11.81 -16.85 -15.29
CA THR A 408 -11.51 -16.37 -13.92
C THR A 408 -10.52 -15.19 -13.96
N TRP A 409 -9.51 -15.27 -14.84
CA TRP A 409 -8.62 -14.17 -15.18
C TRP A 409 -9.36 -12.88 -15.57
N ARG A 410 -10.38 -13.01 -16.43
CA ARG A 410 -11.19 -11.87 -16.86
C ARG A 410 -12.08 -11.32 -15.75
N SER A 411 -12.62 -12.16 -14.87
CA SER A 411 -13.36 -11.69 -13.70
C SER A 411 -12.48 -10.84 -12.80
N TRP A 412 -11.25 -11.30 -12.50
CA TRP A 412 -10.27 -10.51 -11.74
C TRP A 412 -9.91 -9.19 -12.42
N GLN A 413 -9.57 -9.20 -13.71
CA GLN A 413 -9.27 -7.97 -14.47
C GLN A 413 -10.43 -6.96 -14.50
N ASN A 414 -11.67 -7.45 -14.62
CA ASN A 414 -12.86 -6.60 -14.52
C ASN A 414 -13.04 -6.02 -13.11
N ALA A 415 -12.82 -6.83 -12.06
CA ALA A 415 -12.86 -6.38 -10.66
C ALA A 415 -11.79 -5.30 -10.39
N LEU A 416 -10.57 -5.51 -10.87
CA LEU A 416 -9.46 -4.55 -10.75
C LEU A 416 -9.82 -3.22 -11.40
N ARG A 417 -10.30 -3.24 -12.65
CA ARG A 417 -10.75 -2.04 -13.35
C ARG A 417 -11.89 -1.32 -12.63
N ASN A 418 -12.86 -2.07 -12.10
CA ASN A 418 -13.99 -1.51 -11.36
C ASN A 418 -13.56 -0.87 -10.03
N ALA A 419 -12.61 -1.47 -9.32
CA ALA A 419 -12.02 -0.92 -8.11
C ALA A 419 -11.23 0.37 -8.41
N VAL A 420 -10.28 0.34 -9.35
CA VAL A 420 -9.48 1.52 -9.74
C VAL A 420 -10.37 2.67 -10.20
N ASN A 421 -11.38 2.42 -11.03
CA ASN A 421 -12.35 3.45 -11.44
C ASN A 421 -13.11 4.07 -10.26
N SER A 422 -13.33 3.32 -9.18
CA SER A 422 -14.08 3.81 -8.00
C SER A 422 -13.19 4.56 -7.01
N VAL A 423 -11.89 4.23 -6.99
CA VAL A 423 -10.85 4.93 -6.23
C VAL A 423 -10.46 6.26 -6.89
N LEU A 424 -10.40 6.29 -8.24
CA LEU A 424 -10.18 7.51 -9.03
C LEU A 424 -11.22 8.62 -8.77
N HIS A 425 -12.45 8.24 -8.38
CA HIS A 425 -13.51 9.19 -8.03
C HIS A 425 -13.51 9.45 -6.51
N THR A 426 -13.06 10.65 -6.13
CA THR A 426 -12.86 11.12 -4.76
C THR A 426 -14.02 10.83 -3.80
N ALA A 427 -15.26 11.19 -4.18
CA ALA A 427 -16.43 10.99 -3.35
C ALA A 427 -16.81 9.51 -3.15
N SER A 428 -16.56 8.63 -4.14
CA SER A 428 -16.81 7.19 -3.99
C SER A 428 -15.69 6.46 -3.27
N SER A 429 -14.45 6.96 -3.28
CA SER A 429 -13.31 6.35 -2.58
C SER A 429 -13.54 6.25 -1.06
N VAL A 430 -14.12 7.29 -0.44
CA VAL A 430 -14.46 7.32 0.99
C VAL A 430 -15.50 6.24 1.35
N GLU A 431 -16.57 6.14 0.57
CA GLU A 431 -17.65 5.18 0.82
C GLU A 431 -17.22 3.74 0.49
N LEU A 432 -16.36 3.58 -0.52
CA LEU A 432 -15.69 2.33 -0.85
C LEU A 432 -14.86 1.81 0.34
N ILE A 433 -14.09 2.66 1.03
CA ILE A 433 -13.35 2.24 2.23
C ILE A 433 -14.27 1.92 3.40
N ARG A 434 -15.29 2.75 3.70
CA ARG A 434 -16.24 2.47 4.79
C ARG A 434 -16.91 1.11 4.65
N ASN A 435 -17.34 0.76 3.44
CA ASN A 435 -18.06 -0.49 3.22
C ASN A 435 -17.11 -1.69 3.09
N ALA A 436 -15.87 -1.49 2.63
CA ALA A 436 -14.81 -2.51 2.73
C ALA A 436 -14.47 -2.83 4.21
N MET A 437 -14.37 -1.81 5.07
CA MET A 437 -14.16 -1.99 6.52
C MET A 437 -15.34 -2.67 7.25
N ARG A 438 -16.53 -2.66 6.66
CA ARG A 438 -17.70 -3.44 7.10
C ARG A 438 -17.78 -4.83 6.45
N SER A 439 -16.82 -5.19 5.59
CA SER A 439 -16.81 -6.42 4.78
C SER A 439 -18.07 -6.61 3.93
N ASP A 440 -18.58 -5.53 3.35
CA ASP A 440 -19.73 -5.53 2.44
C ASP A 440 -19.40 -6.33 1.16
N PRO A 441 -20.16 -7.40 0.82
CA PRO A 441 -19.90 -8.24 -0.34
C PRO A 441 -20.15 -7.55 -1.69
N GLU A 442 -20.91 -6.45 -1.73
CA GLU A 442 -21.08 -5.65 -2.96
C GLU A 442 -19.91 -4.67 -3.20
N ASN A 443 -19.00 -4.57 -2.22
CA ASN A 443 -17.88 -3.64 -2.29
C ASN A 443 -16.82 -4.06 -3.32
N LYS A 444 -16.42 -3.13 -4.18
CA LYS A 444 -15.51 -3.41 -5.30
C LYS A 444 -14.07 -3.76 -4.88
N LEU A 445 -13.62 -3.35 -3.68
CA LEU A 445 -12.33 -3.80 -3.13
C LEU A 445 -12.45 -5.22 -2.57
N VAL A 446 -13.54 -5.54 -1.88
CA VAL A 446 -13.82 -6.91 -1.39
C VAL A 446 -13.87 -7.88 -2.58
N ILE A 447 -14.66 -7.56 -3.61
CA ILE A 447 -14.75 -8.33 -4.86
C ILE A 447 -13.38 -8.47 -5.55
N LEU A 448 -12.55 -7.42 -5.55
CA LEU A 448 -11.20 -7.48 -6.13
C LEU A 448 -10.30 -8.50 -5.41
N PHE A 449 -10.23 -8.45 -4.07
CA PHE A 449 -9.47 -9.43 -3.31
C PHE A 449 -10.02 -10.85 -3.49
N ASP A 450 -11.35 -11.03 -3.48
CA ASP A 450 -11.96 -12.35 -3.64
C ASP A 450 -11.75 -12.93 -5.05
N GLU A 451 -11.83 -12.12 -6.11
CA GLU A 451 -11.49 -12.56 -7.47
C GLU A 451 -9.99 -12.80 -7.65
N PHE A 452 -9.13 -12.10 -6.88
CA PHE A 452 -7.69 -12.36 -6.87
C PHE A 452 -7.38 -13.73 -6.25
N GLU A 453 -7.94 -14.04 -5.08
CA GLU A 453 -7.80 -15.36 -4.45
C GLU A 453 -8.33 -16.47 -5.36
N LYS A 454 -9.46 -16.26 -6.03
CA LYS A 454 -10.01 -17.22 -7.01
C LYS A 454 -9.07 -17.41 -8.20
N VAL A 455 -8.52 -16.35 -8.80
CA VAL A 455 -7.63 -16.51 -9.97
C VAL A 455 -6.29 -17.14 -9.56
N ARG A 456 -5.71 -16.73 -8.42
CA ARG A 456 -4.50 -17.32 -7.82
C ARG A 456 -4.75 -18.80 -7.54
N SER A 457 -5.81 -19.18 -6.84
CA SER A 457 -6.10 -20.58 -6.53
C SER A 457 -6.38 -21.42 -7.78
N VAL A 458 -7.13 -20.90 -8.75
CA VAL A 458 -7.48 -21.66 -9.96
C VAL A 458 -6.24 -21.91 -10.82
N ILE A 459 -5.45 -20.87 -11.13
CA ILE A 459 -4.23 -21.02 -11.94
C ILE A 459 -3.11 -21.78 -11.19
N ASN A 460 -2.88 -21.45 -9.91
CA ASN A 460 -1.74 -21.95 -9.13
C ASN A 460 -2.00 -23.27 -8.38
N SER A 461 -3.22 -23.83 -8.44
CA SER A 461 -3.68 -24.99 -7.64
C SER A 461 -2.80 -26.25 -7.64
N ASN A 462 -1.93 -26.43 -8.63
CA ASN A 462 -1.06 -27.59 -8.76
C ASN A 462 0.42 -27.27 -8.56
N ASN A 463 0.78 -26.00 -8.39
CA ASN A 463 2.18 -25.57 -8.41
C ASN A 463 2.87 -25.79 -7.05
N ARG A 464 4.18 -26.00 -7.10
CA ARG A 464 5.06 -26.09 -5.93
C ARG A 464 6.30 -25.18 -6.05
N GLU A 465 6.47 -24.44 -7.15
CA GLU A 465 7.62 -23.57 -7.36
C GLU A 465 7.48 -22.22 -6.62
N PRO A 466 8.34 -21.92 -5.62
CA PRO A 466 8.22 -20.71 -4.81
C PRO A 466 8.36 -19.40 -5.59
N VAL A 467 8.97 -19.44 -6.79
CA VAL A 467 9.07 -18.28 -7.67
C VAL A 467 7.75 -17.90 -8.32
N ILE A 468 6.86 -18.86 -8.59
CA ILE A 468 5.53 -18.54 -9.13
C ILE A 468 4.63 -17.97 -8.05
N ASP A 469 4.74 -18.45 -6.81
CA ASP A 469 4.15 -17.77 -5.64
C ASP A 469 4.68 -16.34 -5.51
N SER A 470 5.99 -16.12 -5.71
CA SER A 470 6.60 -14.78 -5.70
C SER A 470 6.07 -13.87 -6.82
N VAL A 471 5.76 -14.41 -8.00
CA VAL A 471 5.09 -13.67 -9.09
C VAL A 471 3.69 -13.22 -8.64
N TRP A 472 2.92 -14.12 -8.01
CA TRP A 472 1.60 -13.79 -7.46
C TRP A 472 1.68 -12.74 -6.34
N ASP A 473 2.64 -12.84 -5.42
CA ASP A 473 2.84 -11.89 -4.33
C ASP A 473 3.14 -10.47 -4.84
N ILE A 474 3.91 -10.34 -5.93
CA ILE A 474 4.18 -9.04 -6.58
C ILE A 474 2.91 -8.43 -7.20
N TYR A 475 2.03 -9.26 -7.80
CA TYR A 475 0.74 -8.79 -8.30
C TYR A 475 -0.28 -8.51 -7.18
N GLU A 476 -0.25 -9.28 -6.09
CA GLU A 476 -1.05 -9.01 -4.90
C GLU A 476 -0.66 -7.66 -4.28
N ARG A 477 0.65 -7.34 -4.26
CA ARG A 477 1.14 -6.06 -3.76
C ARG A 477 0.54 -4.88 -4.52
N GLN A 478 0.28 -4.98 -5.82
CA GLN A 478 -0.43 -3.93 -6.58
C GLN A 478 -1.87 -3.70 -6.08
N ILE A 479 -2.58 -4.76 -5.66
CA ILE A 479 -3.92 -4.64 -5.07
C ILE A 479 -3.82 -3.96 -3.71
N TYR A 480 -2.84 -4.33 -2.88
CA TYR A 480 -2.59 -3.64 -1.61
C TYR A 480 -2.19 -2.19 -1.81
N GLN A 481 -1.45 -1.83 -2.86
CA GLN A 481 -1.13 -0.43 -3.14
C GLN A 481 -2.39 0.41 -3.45
N LEU A 482 -3.36 -0.17 -4.18
CA LEU A 482 -4.66 0.47 -4.43
C LEU A 482 -5.45 0.68 -3.12
N LEU A 483 -5.41 -0.30 -2.21
CA LEU A 483 -5.99 -0.21 -0.88
C LEU A 483 -5.28 0.85 -0.01
N ASP A 484 -3.95 0.84 0.04
CA ASP A 484 -3.13 1.77 0.81
C ASP A 484 -3.42 3.23 0.36
N HIS A 485 -3.51 3.48 -0.94
CA HIS A 485 -3.90 4.80 -1.49
C HIS A 485 -5.33 5.19 -1.08
N ALA A 486 -6.31 4.29 -1.22
CA ALA A 486 -7.70 4.58 -0.88
C ALA A 486 -7.91 4.82 0.63
N VAL A 487 -7.21 4.07 1.49
CA VAL A 487 -7.18 4.27 2.96
C VAL A 487 -6.52 5.61 3.31
N THR A 488 -5.37 5.93 2.69
CA THR A 488 -4.68 7.21 2.91
C THR A 488 -5.55 8.39 2.46
N TYR A 489 -6.18 8.29 1.29
CA TYR A 489 -7.11 9.30 0.77
C TYR A 489 -8.29 9.52 1.73
N THR A 490 -8.90 8.44 2.20
CA THR A 490 -10.01 8.49 3.15
C THR A 490 -9.57 9.09 4.49
N GLY A 491 -8.38 8.75 4.98
CA GLY A 491 -7.78 9.38 6.16
C GLY A 491 -7.62 10.89 6.04
N CYS A 492 -7.25 11.39 4.86
CA CYS A 492 -7.15 12.81 4.61
C CYS A 492 -8.49 13.52 4.47
N TRP A 493 -9.47 12.88 3.82
CA TRP A 493 -10.82 13.39 3.80
C TRP A 493 -11.42 13.50 5.21
N VAL A 494 -11.23 12.48 6.06
CA VAL A 494 -11.69 12.49 7.47
C VAL A 494 -10.99 13.58 8.29
N GLY A 495 -9.68 13.74 8.12
CA GLY A 495 -8.90 14.81 8.78
C GLY A 495 -9.36 16.21 8.38
N GLU A 496 -9.68 16.42 7.09
CA GLU A 496 -10.27 17.66 6.61
C GLU A 496 -11.69 17.89 7.16
N GLN A 497 -12.52 16.84 7.23
CA GLN A 497 -13.85 16.98 7.83
C GLN A 497 -13.78 17.39 9.30
N TRP A 498 -12.81 16.90 10.08
CA TRP A 498 -12.60 17.36 11.46
C TRP A 498 -12.24 18.85 11.52
N ARG A 499 -11.27 19.27 10.71
CA ARG A 499 -10.86 20.68 10.61
C ARG A 499 -12.01 21.59 10.23
N ASN A 500 -12.87 21.18 9.30
CA ASN A 500 -13.95 22.01 8.77
C ASN A 500 -15.21 21.99 9.66
N SER A 501 -15.60 20.82 10.18
CA SER A 501 -16.84 20.64 10.96
C SER A 501 -16.71 20.93 12.45
N VAL A 502 -15.54 20.72 13.05
CA VAL A 502 -15.31 20.96 14.49
C VAL A 502 -14.47 22.22 14.70
N LEU A 503 -13.21 22.23 14.24
CA LEU A 503 -12.29 23.35 14.51
C LEU A 503 -12.73 24.65 13.81
N GLY A 504 -13.18 24.56 12.56
CA GLY A 504 -13.68 25.71 11.80
C GLY A 504 -14.90 26.37 12.45
N ARG A 505 -15.87 25.56 12.91
CA ARG A 505 -17.09 26.04 13.59
C ARG A 505 -16.85 26.60 14.99
N PHE A 506 -15.80 26.13 15.66
CA PHE A 506 -15.29 26.69 16.90
C PHE A 506 -14.66 28.07 16.65
N ASN A 507 -13.70 28.15 15.72
CA ASN A 507 -13.01 29.39 15.38
C ASN A 507 -13.93 30.48 14.78
N SER A 508 -15.01 30.10 14.09
CA SER A 508 -16.01 31.02 13.53
C SER A 508 -17.14 31.39 14.49
N GLY A 509 -17.03 31.08 15.79
CA GLY A 509 -18.06 31.33 16.79
C GLY A 509 -18.21 32.82 17.14
N LYS A 510 -19.44 33.27 17.43
CA LYS A 510 -19.68 34.61 17.99
C LYS A 510 -19.08 34.68 19.40
N HIS A 511 -18.29 35.72 19.69
CA HIS A 511 -17.59 35.93 20.97
C HIS A 511 -18.50 36.22 22.20
N ASN A 512 -19.82 36.11 22.08
CA ASN A 512 -20.80 36.46 23.12
C ASN A 512 -21.43 35.23 23.82
N LEU A 513 -20.89 34.03 23.62
CA LEU A 513 -21.35 32.80 24.28
C LEU A 513 -20.61 32.60 25.62
N SER A 514 -21.30 32.06 26.62
CA SER A 514 -20.66 31.57 27.84
C SER A 514 -19.81 30.32 27.56
N TYR A 515 -18.88 30.01 28.47
CA TYR A 515 -17.99 28.86 28.33
C TYR A 515 -18.74 27.52 28.23
N SER A 516 -19.81 27.33 29.03
CA SER A 516 -20.66 26.12 28.97
C SER A 516 -21.43 26.01 27.65
N GLU A 517 -22.00 27.10 27.13
CA GLU A 517 -22.66 27.09 25.82
C GLU A 517 -21.67 26.79 24.68
N MET A 518 -20.44 27.28 24.79
CA MET A 518 -19.36 26.97 23.86
C MET A 518 -18.97 25.49 23.92
N GLN A 519 -18.78 24.92 25.12
CA GLN A 519 -18.52 23.48 25.32
C GLN A 519 -19.63 22.62 24.72
N GLY A 520 -20.90 22.89 25.06
CA GLY A 520 -22.05 22.13 24.56
C GLY A 520 -22.18 22.19 23.03
N LYS A 521 -21.88 23.34 22.41
CA LYS A 521 -21.87 23.47 20.94
C LYS A 521 -20.75 22.62 20.30
N VAL A 522 -19.51 22.75 20.79
CA VAL A 522 -18.37 21.99 20.25
C VAL A 522 -18.58 20.50 20.47
N TYR A 523 -19.12 20.09 21.62
CA TYR A 523 -19.46 18.68 21.89
C TYR A 523 -20.46 18.14 20.87
N LYS A 524 -21.50 18.91 20.53
CA LYS A 524 -22.45 18.54 19.48
C LYS A 524 -21.80 18.43 18.09
N ASP A 525 -20.86 19.31 17.76
CA ASP A 525 -20.10 19.21 16.50
C ASP A 525 -19.19 17.95 16.49
N ILE A 526 -18.59 17.55 17.63
CA ILE A 526 -17.83 16.29 17.79
C ILE A 526 -18.74 15.06 17.62
N ILE A 527 -19.89 14.99 18.29
CA ILE A 527 -20.85 13.89 18.14
C ILE A 527 -21.37 13.81 16.68
N GLY A 528 -21.58 14.95 16.03
CA GLY A 528 -21.91 15.02 14.60
C GLY A 528 -20.79 14.47 13.69
N PHE A 529 -19.52 14.76 14.02
CA PHE A 529 -18.36 14.21 13.33
C PHE A 529 -18.27 12.67 13.50
N LEU A 530 -18.52 12.17 14.71
CA LEU A 530 -18.49 10.74 15.03
C LEU A 530 -19.62 9.95 14.34
N LYS A 531 -20.84 10.49 14.31
CA LYS A 531 -22.00 9.86 13.64
C LYS A 531 -21.92 9.91 12.10
N GLY A 532 -21.25 10.92 11.54
CA GLY A 532 -21.14 11.16 10.10
C GLY A 532 -19.74 10.84 9.54
N PRO A 533 -18.85 11.84 9.36
CA PRO A 533 -17.53 11.68 8.76
C PRO A 533 -16.71 10.45 9.16
N SER A 534 -16.55 10.16 10.46
CA SER A 534 -15.72 9.02 10.91
C SER A 534 -16.48 7.70 11.10
N ASN A 535 -17.81 7.70 10.91
CA ASN A 535 -18.60 6.47 10.92
C ASN A 535 -18.15 5.54 9.77
N GLY A 536 -18.02 4.25 10.05
CA GLY A 536 -17.54 3.24 9.10
C GLY A 536 -16.03 3.17 8.95
N VAL A 537 -15.27 4.01 9.65
CA VAL A 537 -13.80 3.88 9.80
C VAL A 537 -13.34 3.84 11.26
N LEU A 538 -14.17 4.34 12.16
CA LEU A 538 -13.99 4.36 13.61
C LEU A 538 -15.27 3.87 14.27
N ALA A 539 -15.14 3.05 15.32
CA ALA A 539 -16.20 2.63 16.21
C ALA A 539 -15.87 3.02 17.66
N LEU A 540 -16.92 3.21 18.48
CA LEU A 540 -16.80 3.46 19.91
C LEU A 540 -17.48 2.30 20.63
N ASP A 541 -16.66 1.45 21.26
CA ASP A 541 -17.07 0.30 22.04
C ASP A 541 -16.93 0.62 23.56
N PRO A 542 -17.41 -0.22 24.49
CA PRO A 542 -17.29 0.03 25.93
C PRO A 542 -15.83 0.21 26.43
N ASP A 543 -14.88 -0.44 25.76
CA ASP A 543 -13.44 -0.36 26.06
C ASP A 543 -12.75 0.86 25.39
N GLY A 544 -13.51 1.69 24.67
CA GLY A 544 -13.05 2.90 23.99
C GLY A 544 -13.11 2.82 22.45
N VAL A 545 -12.38 3.71 21.80
CA VAL A 545 -12.28 3.80 20.34
C VAL A 545 -11.60 2.56 19.75
N ARG A 546 -12.32 1.83 18.90
CA ARG A 546 -11.77 0.79 18.02
C ARG A 546 -11.66 1.30 16.58
N LEU A 547 -10.46 1.14 16.01
CA LEU A 547 -10.24 1.39 14.58
C LEU A 547 -10.80 0.23 13.77
N LEU A 548 -11.57 0.54 12.73
CA LEU A 548 -12.00 -0.47 11.76
C LEU A 548 -10.86 -0.71 10.75
N SER A 549 -10.73 -1.96 10.32
CA SER A 549 -9.69 -2.35 9.37
C SER A 549 -10.22 -3.31 8.32
N PHE A 550 -9.60 -3.29 7.14
CA PHE A 550 -9.83 -4.23 6.05
C PHE A 550 -8.47 -4.71 5.54
N ARG A 551 -8.27 -6.03 5.45
CA ARG A 551 -6.98 -6.66 5.07
C ARG A 551 -5.79 -6.02 5.81
N GLU A 552 -5.92 -5.90 7.14
CA GLU A 552 -4.93 -5.30 8.06
C GLU A 552 -4.63 -3.80 7.81
N ARG A 553 -5.39 -3.10 6.97
CA ARG A 553 -5.29 -1.65 6.75
C ARG A 553 -6.38 -0.90 7.50
N SER A 554 -5.98 0.09 8.29
CA SER A 554 -6.85 1.02 9.01
C SER A 554 -6.37 2.45 8.79
N ILE A 555 -7.24 3.44 9.02
CA ILE A 555 -6.83 4.85 8.91
C ILE A 555 -5.85 5.19 10.05
N PRO A 556 -4.68 5.77 9.76
CA PRO A 556 -3.70 6.16 10.79
C PRO A 556 -4.15 7.43 11.51
N PHE A 557 -5.03 7.26 12.48
CA PHE A 557 -5.42 8.32 13.41
C PHE A 557 -4.28 8.64 14.40
N SER A 558 -4.16 9.91 14.79
CA SER A 558 -3.14 10.33 15.76
C SER A 558 -3.46 9.79 17.17
N PRO A 559 -2.46 9.29 17.93
CA PRO A 559 -2.71 8.80 19.29
C PRO A 559 -3.37 9.84 20.21
N SER A 560 -3.03 11.12 20.03
CA SER A 560 -3.64 12.23 20.76
C SER A 560 -5.14 12.38 20.48
N PHE A 561 -5.61 12.15 19.25
CA PHE A 561 -7.03 12.13 18.92
C PHE A 561 -7.76 10.95 19.57
N ILE A 562 -7.17 9.75 19.52
CA ILE A 562 -7.76 8.54 20.13
C ILE A 562 -7.89 8.71 21.65
N THR A 563 -6.84 9.16 22.33
CA THR A 563 -6.89 9.46 23.77
C THR A 563 -7.92 10.55 24.08
N PHE A 564 -7.97 11.62 23.28
CA PHE A 564 -8.94 12.70 23.47
C PHE A 564 -10.40 12.21 23.39
N ILE A 565 -10.75 11.39 22.39
CA ILE A 565 -12.13 10.88 22.26
C ILE A 565 -12.49 9.94 23.42
N ASN A 566 -11.59 9.04 23.81
CA ASN A 566 -11.79 8.15 24.97
C ASN A 566 -12.01 8.91 26.29
N ASP A 567 -11.37 10.06 26.46
CA ASP A 567 -11.49 10.90 27.66
C ASP A 567 -12.83 11.65 27.75
N ILE A 568 -13.48 11.95 26.62
CA ILE A 568 -14.59 12.93 26.58
C ILE A 568 -15.92 12.41 26.03
N VAL A 569 -15.95 11.29 25.30
CA VAL A 569 -17.18 10.73 24.70
C VAL A 569 -17.49 9.35 25.27
N SER A 570 -18.67 9.17 25.86
CA SER A 570 -19.21 7.85 26.21
C SER A 570 -19.87 7.20 24.98
N PRO A 571 -19.84 5.86 24.83
CA PRO A 571 -20.67 5.18 23.82
C PRO A 571 -22.16 5.56 23.88
N ASP A 572 -22.69 5.83 25.09
CA ASP A 572 -24.08 6.26 25.29
C ASP A 572 -24.41 7.63 24.64
N ASP A 573 -23.42 8.52 24.49
CA ASP A 573 -23.61 9.83 23.85
C ASP A 573 -23.88 9.71 22.33
N LEU A 574 -23.63 8.53 21.75
CA LEU A 574 -24.00 8.20 20.38
C LEU A 574 -25.47 7.75 20.25
N LEU A 575 -26.17 7.47 21.35
CA LEU A 575 -27.59 7.08 21.33
C LEU A 575 -28.49 8.32 21.35
N ASP A 576 -29.40 8.47 20.38
CA ASP A 576 -30.30 9.63 20.26
C ASP A 576 -31.38 9.72 21.37
N VAL A 577 -31.41 8.75 22.29
CA VAL A 577 -32.44 8.58 23.33
C VAL A 577 -32.46 9.77 24.32
N TRP A 578 -31.30 10.19 24.81
CA TRP A 578 -31.15 11.22 25.85
C TRP A 578 -31.73 12.59 25.46
N LEU A 579 -31.65 12.96 24.18
CA LEU A 579 -32.17 14.24 23.68
C LEU A 579 -33.70 14.29 23.67
N ARG A 580 -34.36 13.13 23.52
CA ARG A 580 -35.82 13.03 23.45
C ARG A 580 -36.45 13.10 24.84
N GLU A 581 -35.93 12.30 25.78
CA GLU A 581 -36.36 12.36 27.19
C GLU A 581 -36.18 13.75 27.79
N ARG A 582 -35.06 14.44 27.49
CA ARG A 582 -34.84 15.79 28.04
C ARG A 582 -35.79 16.84 27.50
N THR A 583 -36.13 16.77 26.21
CA THR A 583 -37.14 17.65 25.61
C THR A 583 -38.51 17.39 26.26
N GLN A 584 -38.89 16.13 26.41
CA GLN A 584 -40.13 15.72 27.10
C GLN A 584 -40.17 16.22 28.56
N ASN A 585 -39.14 15.96 29.36
CA ASN A 585 -39.05 16.41 30.76
C ASN A 585 -39.11 17.95 30.88
N LYS A 586 -38.57 18.70 29.90
CA LYS A 586 -38.61 20.17 29.89
C LYS A 586 -40.00 20.70 29.52
N ASP A 587 -40.63 20.14 28.51
CA ASP A 587 -41.97 20.53 28.09
C ASP A 587 -43.01 20.16 29.17
N GLU A 588 -42.84 19.01 29.83
CA GLU A 588 -43.64 18.59 30.98
C GLU A 588 -43.44 19.52 32.19
N LEU A 589 -42.22 19.95 32.48
CA LEU A 589 -41.95 20.94 33.55
C LEU A 589 -42.65 22.29 33.28
N ILE A 590 -42.65 22.75 32.02
CA ILE A 590 -43.36 23.98 31.61
C ILE A 590 -44.88 23.82 31.80
N ASN A 591 -45.43 22.66 31.43
CA ASN A 591 -46.84 22.35 31.63
C ASN A 591 -47.22 22.29 33.12
N VAL A 592 -46.42 21.61 33.95
CA VAL A 592 -46.61 21.54 35.42
C VAL A 592 -46.53 22.93 36.06
N GLN A 593 -45.63 23.81 35.61
CA GLN A 593 -45.57 25.19 36.09
C GLN A 593 -46.86 25.96 35.76
N GLY A 594 -47.37 25.85 34.53
CA GLY A 594 -48.62 26.48 34.13
C GLY A 594 -49.85 25.96 34.92
N GLN A 595 -49.88 24.66 35.22
CA GLN A 595 -50.90 24.06 36.08
C GLN A 595 -50.80 24.57 37.53
N LEU A 596 -49.59 24.65 38.10
CA LEU A 596 -49.37 25.21 39.44
C LEU A 596 -49.78 26.68 39.53
N ASP A 597 -49.52 27.49 38.51
CA ASP A 597 -49.92 28.90 38.48
C ASP A 597 -51.45 29.07 38.46
N LEU A 598 -52.16 28.27 37.65
CA LEU A 598 -53.63 28.23 37.61
C LEU A 598 -54.24 27.73 38.93
N LEU A 599 -53.62 26.69 39.52
CA LEU A 599 -54.09 26.09 40.77
C LEU A 599 -53.84 27.00 41.97
N ASN A 600 -52.75 27.79 41.95
CA ASN A 600 -52.52 28.84 42.94
C ASN A 600 -53.60 29.94 42.88
N GLN A 601 -54.01 30.37 41.68
CA GLN A 601 -55.06 31.38 41.52
C GLN A 601 -56.44 30.88 42.00
N THR A 602 -56.81 29.63 41.64
CA THR A 602 -58.09 29.04 42.06
C THR A 602 -58.14 28.80 43.57
N LEU A 603 -57.05 28.34 44.18
CA LEU A 603 -56.95 28.16 45.64
C LEU A 603 -57.03 29.51 46.39
N GLN A 604 -56.36 30.56 45.90
CA GLN A 604 -56.50 31.93 46.45
C GLN A 604 -57.94 32.45 46.36
N ASN A 605 -58.62 32.19 45.24
CA ASN A 605 -60.03 32.57 45.09
C ASN A 605 -60.92 31.83 46.11
N ALA A 606 -60.71 30.53 46.33
CA ALA A 606 -61.45 29.74 47.31
C ALA A 606 -61.23 30.23 48.76
N GLU A 607 -59.98 30.49 49.16
CA GLU A 607 -59.64 31.01 50.49
C GLU A 607 -60.21 32.41 50.77
N SER A 608 -60.53 33.18 49.72
CA SER A 608 -61.15 34.50 49.83
C SER A 608 -62.67 34.48 50.08
N GLN A 609 -63.35 33.34 49.86
CA GLN A 609 -64.81 33.27 50.00
C GLN A 609 -65.26 33.04 51.46
N PRO A 610 -66.15 33.91 52.01
CA PRO A 610 -66.68 33.74 53.36
C PRO A 610 -67.92 32.84 53.40
N TYR A 611 -67.91 31.82 54.24
CA TYR A 611 -69.07 30.99 54.56
C TYR A 611 -69.58 31.34 55.96
N ARG A 612 -70.90 31.51 56.10
CA ARG A 612 -71.52 31.94 57.36
C ARG A 612 -72.43 30.85 57.91
N VAL A 613 -72.26 30.54 59.19
CA VAL A 613 -73.13 29.62 59.95
C VAL A 613 -73.69 30.38 61.14
N THR A 614 -75.00 30.29 61.35
CA THR A 614 -75.64 30.76 62.57
C THR A 614 -75.67 29.60 63.56
N ILE A 615 -75.26 29.88 64.80
CA ILE A 615 -75.23 28.91 65.89
C ILE A 615 -76.13 29.41 67.01
N ASP A 616 -77.14 28.61 67.33
CA ASP A 616 -78.03 28.84 68.47
C ASP A 616 -77.55 28.01 69.66
N SER A 617 -77.37 28.66 70.80
CA SER A 617 -76.97 28.03 72.05
C SER A 617 -78.16 27.58 72.89
N ALA A 618 -77.98 26.53 73.69
CA ALA A 618 -78.98 26.09 74.66
C ALA A 618 -78.30 25.60 75.97
N PRO A 619 -79.04 25.44 77.07
CA PRO A 619 -78.47 25.14 78.39
C PRO A 619 -77.56 23.91 78.40
N ALA A 620 -76.36 24.07 78.96
CA ALA A 620 -75.43 22.97 79.19
C ALA A 620 -75.80 22.20 80.46
N THR A 621 -75.74 20.87 80.41
CA THR A 621 -76.21 19.99 81.49
C THR A 621 -75.20 18.89 81.78
N ILE A 622 -75.18 18.38 83.01
CA ILE A 622 -74.39 17.21 83.39
C ILE A 622 -75.40 16.07 83.67
N PRO A 623 -75.52 15.05 82.80
CA PRO A 623 -76.57 14.03 82.91
C PRO A 623 -76.64 13.33 84.28
N ASP A 624 -75.48 13.01 84.85
CA ASP A 624 -75.35 12.18 86.06
C ASP A 624 -75.11 12.97 87.37
N ASN A 625 -75.10 14.31 87.37
CA ASN A 625 -74.73 15.10 88.56
C ASN A 625 -75.67 16.30 88.83
N PRO A 626 -76.59 16.19 89.81
CA PRO A 626 -77.51 17.29 90.14
C PRO A 626 -76.91 18.38 91.03
N ARG A 627 -75.71 18.19 91.61
CA ARG A 627 -75.11 19.12 92.60
C ARG A 627 -74.36 20.28 91.97
N VAL A 628 -73.77 20.08 90.79
CA VAL A 628 -73.01 21.10 90.06
C VAL A 628 -73.70 21.34 88.73
N LYS A 629 -73.97 22.61 88.40
CA LYS A 629 -74.58 23.01 87.13
C LYS A 629 -73.70 24.05 86.43
N PRO A 630 -73.45 23.93 85.12
CA PRO A 630 -72.86 25.01 84.35
C PRO A 630 -73.71 26.29 84.46
N THR A 631 -73.05 27.44 84.54
CA THR A 631 -73.71 28.77 84.53
C THR A 631 -73.82 29.35 83.12
N GLY A 632 -73.09 28.80 82.16
CA GLY A 632 -73.13 29.23 80.76
C GLY A 632 -72.07 28.54 79.90
N THR A 633 -71.99 28.93 78.63
CA THR A 633 -70.96 28.47 77.68
C THR A 633 -70.49 29.63 76.80
N THR A 634 -69.23 29.59 76.37
CA THR A 634 -68.68 30.50 75.36
C THR A 634 -68.05 29.69 74.24
N LEU A 635 -68.56 29.82 73.02
CA LEU A 635 -67.97 29.22 71.81
C LEU A 635 -67.21 30.32 71.07
N THR A 636 -65.94 30.07 70.74
CA THR A 636 -65.05 30.98 70.01
C THR A 636 -64.40 30.25 68.84
N LEU A 637 -64.43 30.86 67.66
CA LEU A 637 -63.70 30.45 66.45
C LEU A 637 -62.50 31.39 66.28
N GLU A 638 -61.30 30.83 66.20
CA GLU A 638 -60.04 31.58 66.03
C GLU A 638 -59.58 31.50 64.56
N CYS A 639 -59.59 32.65 63.86
CA CYS A 639 -59.18 32.77 62.46
C CYS A 639 -58.20 33.94 62.25
N LYS A 640 -57.31 33.80 61.25
CA LYS A 640 -56.39 34.87 60.78
C LYS A 640 -57.11 36.16 60.39
N THR A 641 -58.35 36.05 59.90
CA THR A 641 -59.22 37.17 59.48
C THR A 641 -60.01 37.81 60.62
N GLY A 642 -59.94 37.26 61.84
CA GLY A 642 -60.65 37.75 63.02
C GLY A 642 -61.40 36.64 63.77
N ASN A 643 -61.59 36.81 65.07
CA ASN A 643 -62.27 35.81 65.91
C ASN A 643 -63.79 36.08 65.97
N SER A 644 -64.59 35.03 65.84
CA SER A 644 -66.04 35.07 66.07
C SER A 644 -66.37 34.37 67.40
N SER A 645 -67.29 34.91 68.21
CA SER A 645 -67.66 34.26 69.48
C SER A 645 -69.11 34.50 69.90
N ILE A 646 -69.73 33.50 70.52
CA ILE A 646 -71.02 33.58 71.21
C ILE A 646 -70.83 33.21 72.68
N ARG A 647 -71.48 33.95 73.59
CA ARG A 647 -71.46 33.70 75.03
C ARG A 647 -72.90 33.64 75.55
N SER A 648 -73.31 32.47 76.04
CA SER A 648 -74.64 32.23 76.59
C SER A 648 -74.59 31.94 78.08
N MET A 649 -75.54 32.47 78.83
CA MET A 649 -75.72 32.21 80.27
C MET A 649 -76.82 31.17 80.54
N ASN A 650 -76.82 30.10 79.74
CA ASN A 650 -77.92 29.13 79.63
C ASN A 650 -79.24 29.76 79.11
N PHE A 651 -79.14 30.75 78.23
CA PHE A 651 -80.27 31.27 77.46
C PHE A 651 -80.13 30.89 75.99
N ALA A 652 -81.24 31.01 75.24
CA ALA A 652 -81.25 30.83 73.79
C ALA A 652 -80.66 32.07 73.10
N ASP A 653 -79.34 32.14 73.05
CA ASP A 653 -78.59 33.17 72.33
C ASP A 653 -78.14 32.63 70.96
N SER A 654 -78.14 33.49 69.94
CA SER A 654 -77.71 33.17 68.57
C SER A 654 -76.48 33.99 68.15
N GLY A 655 -75.55 33.38 67.40
CA GLY A 655 -74.33 34.04 66.91
C GLY A 655 -73.98 33.64 65.49
N ILE A 656 -73.50 34.59 64.68
CA ILE A 656 -73.06 34.34 63.30
C ILE A 656 -71.54 34.17 63.29
N PHE A 657 -71.09 33.02 62.79
CA PHE A 657 -69.69 32.68 62.63
C PHE A 657 -69.33 32.75 61.15
N THR A 658 -68.26 33.48 60.81
CA THR A 658 -67.74 33.54 59.43
C THR A 658 -66.46 32.71 59.34
N TRP A 659 -66.49 31.68 58.49
CA TRP A 659 -65.36 30.81 58.19
C TRP A 659 -64.81 31.11 56.80
N TYR A 660 -63.49 31.03 56.68
CA TYR A 660 -62.75 31.15 55.43
C TYR A 660 -61.86 29.90 55.32
N PRO A 661 -61.85 29.18 54.17
CA PRO A 661 -60.97 28.03 53.98
C PRO A 661 -59.50 28.37 54.26
N GLY A 662 -58.75 27.43 54.85
CA GLY A 662 -57.33 27.60 55.23
C GLY A 662 -56.99 28.67 56.29
N SER A 663 -57.98 29.46 56.73
CA SER A 663 -57.76 30.68 57.51
C SER A 663 -58.14 30.57 58.98
N CYS A 664 -58.83 29.50 59.39
CA CYS A 664 -59.21 29.23 60.77
C CYS A 664 -58.47 28.01 61.32
N HIS A 665 -57.95 28.11 62.55
CA HIS A 665 -56.96 27.16 63.09
C HIS A 665 -57.40 26.49 64.39
N SER A 666 -58.48 26.97 64.99
CA SER A 666 -58.89 26.58 66.34
C SER A 666 -60.35 26.92 66.63
N VAL A 667 -61.02 26.07 67.40
CA VAL A 667 -62.36 26.31 67.95
C VAL A 667 -62.31 25.98 69.43
N ARG A 668 -62.84 26.87 70.27
CA ARG A 668 -62.80 26.74 71.72
C ARG A 668 -64.19 26.85 72.33
N ILE A 669 -64.54 25.91 73.21
CA ILE A 669 -65.76 25.91 74.00
C ILE A 669 -65.36 26.03 75.47
N ASP A 670 -65.61 27.18 76.06
CA ASP A 670 -65.37 27.47 77.47
C ASP A 670 -66.71 27.31 78.25
N ILE A 671 -66.88 26.19 78.96
CA ILE A 671 -68.03 25.96 79.85
C ILE A 671 -67.78 26.67 81.18
N LEU A 672 -68.72 27.52 81.57
CA LEU A 672 -68.64 28.34 82.78
C LEU A 672 -69.30 27.61 83.95
N PHE A 673 -68.66 27.65 85.11
CA PHE A 673 -69.20 27.23 86.40
C PHE A 673 -69.07 28.40 87.41
N PRO A 674 -69.68 28.33 88.61
CA PRO A 674 -69.62 29.44 89.56
C PRO A 674 -68.20 29.84 89.99
N ASN A 675 -67.28 28.88 90.07
CA ASN A 675 -65.94 29.06 90.66
C ASN A 675 -64.78 28.79 89.69
N PHE A 676 -65.03 28.29 88.47
CA PHE A 676 -64.02 27.91 87.48
C PHE A 676 -64.63 27.84 86.06
N SER A 677 -63.81 27.59 85.05
CA SER A 677 -64.26 27.26 83.68
C SER A 677 -63.55 26.02 83.14
N ALA A 678 -64.25 25.21 82.34
CA ALA A 678 -63.68 24.07 81.65
C ALA A 678 -63.59 24.34 80.14
N THR A 679 -62.39 24.21 79.58
CA THR A 679 -62.10 24.52 78.17
C THR A 679 -61.91 23.27 77.33
N TYR A 680 -62.76 23.10 76.33
CA TYR A 680 -62.64 22.11 75.26
C TYR A 680 -62.10 22.81 73.99
N LYS A 681 -61.17 22.21 73.25
CA LYS A 681 -60.53 22.83 72.08
C LYS A 681 -60.37 21.87 70.91
N PHE A 682 -60.78 22.31 69.72
CA PHE A 682 -60.43 21.72 68.42
C PHE A 682 -59.24 22.50 67.84
N THR A 683 -58.31 21.82 67.17
CA THR A 683 -57.06 22.42 66.66
C THR A 683 -56.69 21.86 65.30
N GLY A 684 -56.22 22.72 64.39
CA GLY A 684 -55.86 22.37 63.02
C GLY A 684 -56.73 23.09 61.99
N GLU A 685 -56.43 22.90 60.71
CA GLU A 685 -57.20 23.50 59.61
C GLU A 685 -58.63 22.92 59.51
N THR A 686 -58.82 21.70 60.02
CA THR A 686 -60.12 20.99 60.12
C THR A 686 -60.95 21.44 61.32
N ALA A 687 -60.41 22.22 62.27
CA ALA A 687 -61.00 22.43 63.59
C ALA A 687 -62.46 22.94 63.57
N TRP A 688 -62.81 23.75 62.56
CA TRP A 688 -64.19 24.20 62.36
C TRP A 688 -65.11 23.10 61.84
N ILE A 689 -64.64 22.28 60.90
CA ILE A 689 -65.38 21.14 60.36
C ILE A 689 -65.56 20.04 61.42
N ASP A 690 -64.54 19.78 62.23
CA ASP A 690 -64.60 18.85 63.36
C ASP A 690 -65.64 19.31 64.39
N PHE A 691 -65.75 20.61 64.64
CA PHE A 691 -66.81 21.19 65.47
C PHE A 691 -68.19 21.01 64.83
N ILE A 692 -68.36 21.39 63.56
CA ILE A 692 -69.65 21.25 62.83
C ILE A 692 -70.13 19.79 62.82
N ASN A 693 -69.23 18.85 62.54
CA ASN A 693 -69.53 17.42 62.55
C ASN A 693 -69.86 16.89 63.96
N LYS A 694 -69.17 17.37 65.00
CA LYS A 694 -69.41 16.92 66.39
C LYS A 694 -70.73 17.46 66.99
N PHE A 695 -71.29 18.52 66.42
CA PHE A 695 -72.55 19.15 66.83
C PHE A 695 -73.66 19.06 65.76
N SER A 696 -73.56 18.15 64.79
CA SER A 696 -74.55 17.97 63.72
C SER A 696 -75.98 17.76 64.24
N ASP A 697 -76.09 17.05 65.36
CA ASP A 697 -77.37 16.66 65.96
C ASP A 697 -77.93 17.74 66.90
N GLY A 698 -77.24 18.88 67.02
CA GLY A 698 -77.60 20.02 67.88
C GLY A 698 -77.11 19.91 69.34
N GLU A 699 -76.63 18.74 69.76
CA GLU A 699 -76.00 18.53 71.06
C GLU A 699 -74.85 17.52 71.00
N SER A 700 -73.89 17.65 71.91
CA SER A 700 -72.75 16.73 72.04
C SER A 700 -72.37 16.56 73.50
N GLU A 701 -72.17 15.32 73.94
CA GLU A 701 -71.50 15.06 75.21
C GLU A 701 -69.98 15.23 75.03
N LEU A 702 -69.43 16.18 75.77
CA LEU A 702 -68.00 16.42 75.85
C LEU A 702 -67.46 15.61 77.04
N MET A 703 -66.71 14.55 76.73
CA MET A 703 -66.14 13.64 77.73
C MET A 703 -64.95 14.30 78.45
N THR A 704 -64.87 14.17 79.77
CA THR A 704 -63.85 14.84 80.61
C THR A 704 -62.41 14.55 80.16
N LYS A 705 -62.13 13.33 79.68
CA LYS A 705 -60.83 12.94 79.12
C LYS A 705 -60.36 13.82 77.95
N ASP A 706 -61.28 14.39 77.16
CA ASP A 706 -60.98 15.11 75.92
C ASP A 706 -60.82 16.64 76.15
N PHE A 707 -60.97 17.12 77.39
CA PHE A 707 -60.68 18.51 77.81
C PHE A 707 -59.18 18.79 77.93
N SER A 708 -58.82 20.08 78.02
CA SER A 708 -57.45 20.50 78.36
C SER A 708 -56.98 19.87 79.70
N PRO A 709 -55.68 19.59 79.89
CA PRO A 709 -55.21 18.92 81.12
C PRO A 709 -55.61 19.63 82.41
N GLU A 710 -55.60 20.97 82.41
CA GLU A 710 -56.03 21.80 83.53
C GLU A 710 -57.52 21.63 83.83
N SER A 711 -58.37 21.72 82.79
CA SER A 711 -59.82 21.56 82.93
C SER A 711 -60.22 20.13 83.32
N ARG A 712 -59.53 19.12 82.77
CA ARG A 712 -59.73 17.70 83.09
C ARG A 712 -59.56 17.45 84.59
N ASN A 713 -58.44 17.89 85.16
CA ASN A 713 -58.13 17.71 86.58
C ASN A 713 -59.23 18.28 87.50
N PHE A 714 -59.76 19.48 87.18
CA PHE A 714 -60.88 20.05 87.92
C PHE A 714 -62.15 19.21 87.77
N LEU A 715 -62.57 18.85 86.55
CA LEU A 715 -63.78 18.06 86.31
C LEU A 715 -63.74 16.68 86.98
N GLU A 716 -62.60 15.99 86.94
CA GLU A 716 -62.38 14.71 87.63
C GLU A 716 -62.49 14.84 89.15
N SER A 717 -61.93 15.91 89.74
CA SER A 717 -62.03 16.18 91.18
C SER A 717 -63.47 16.39 91.69
N MET A 718 -64.42 16.73 90.80
CA MET A 718 -65.85 16.87 91.07
C MET A 718 -66.68 15.65 90.62
N GLY A 719 -66.04 14.59 90.12
CA GLY A 719 -66.69 13.37 89.64
C GLY A 719 -67.50 13.55 88.36
N ILE A 720 -67.22 14.58 87.56
CA ILE A 720 -67.91 14.85 86.29
C ILE A 720 -67.27 14.00 85.18
N LYS A 721 -68.04 13.11 84.55
CA LYS A 721 -67.58 12.24 83.46
C LYS A 721 -67.74 12.84 82.06
N GLY A 722 -68.80 13.63 81.88
CA GLY A 722 -69.13 14.30 80.64
C GLY A 722 -70.01 15.53 80.89
N ILE A 723 -69.99 16.47 79.95
CA ILE A 723 -70.83 17.66 79.94
C ILE A 723 -71.59 17.68 78.61
N LEU A 724 -72.92 17.64 78.69
CA LEU A 724 -73.78 17.71 77.52
C LEU A 724 -73.99 19.19 77.14
N VAL A 725 -73.34 19.60 76.06
CA VAL A 725 -73.37 20.97 75.51
C VAL A 725 -74.28 20.99 74.28
N ARG A 726 -75.03 22.08 74.11
CA ARG A 726 -76.03 22.22 73.05
C ARG A 726 -75.75 23.43 72.18
N TYR A 727 -75.49 23.15 70.90
CA TYR A 727 -75.32 24.14 69.84
C TYR A 727 -76.06 23.65 68.60
N LYS A 728 -77.18 24.29 68.29
CA LYS A 728 -77.93 24.00 67.07
C LYS A 728 -77.36 24.83 65.92
N LEU A 729 -77.01 24.16 64.83
CA LEU A 729 -76.40 24.77 63.66
C LEU A 729 -77.48 25.12 62.63
N SER A 730 -77.34 26.24 61.93
CA SER A 730 -78.03 26.49 60.65
C SER A 730 -77.52 25.52 59.57
N ASP A 731 -78.15 25.50 58.40
CA ASP A 731 -77.68 24.69 57.26
C ASP A 731 -76.17 24.88 57.00
N THR A 732 -75.44 23.77 56.99
CA THR A 732 -73.98 23.70 56.86
C THR A 732 -73.53 23.09 55.53
N GLY A 733 -74.46 22.64 54.66
CA GLY A 733 -74.12 21.90 53.44
C GLY A 733 -73.15 22.66 52.52
N ASN A 734 -73.41 23.96 52.34
CA ASN A 734 -72.58 24.87 51.53
C ASN A 734 -71.14 24.97 52.05
N LEU A 735 -70.97 24.94 53.37
CA LEU A 735 -69.67 25.06 54.04
C LEU A 735 -68.90 23.74 53.97
N SER A 736 -69.58 22.61 54.21
CA SER A 736 -68.98 21.28 54.11
C SER A 736 -68.50 20.98 52.68
N GLN A 737 -69.28 21.37 51.67
CA GLN A 737 -68.89 21.24 50.27
C GLN A 737 -67.67 22.11 49.93
N ALA A 738 -67.65 23.37 50.37
CA ALA A 738 -66.52 24.28 50.15
C ALA A 738 -65.21 23.80 50.83
N TYR A 739 -65.31 23.14 51.98
CA TYR A 739 -64.17 22.49 52.62
C TYR A 739 -63.61 21.34 51.76
N ILE A 740 -64.47 20.47 51.25
CA ILE A 740 -64.06 19.35 50.38
C ILE A 740 -63.36 19.88 49.11
N GLU A 741 -63.91 20.92 48.49
CA GLU A 741 -63.33 21.54 47.30
C GLU A 741 -61.95 22.17 47.59
N TRP A 742 -61.82 22.92 48.69
CA TRP A 742 -60.53 23.50 49.10
C TRP A 742 -59.48 22.43 49.45
N GLU A 743 -59.88 21.35 50.14
CA GLU A 743 -58.96 20.25 50.47
C GLU A 743 -58.47 19.53 49.20
N GLN A 744 -59.36 19.29 48.23
CA GLN A 744 -59.00 18.69 46.93
C GLN A 744 -58.00 19.56 46.15
N LEU A 745 -58.25 20.86 46.04
CA LEU A 745 -57.34 21.81 45.37
C LEU A 745 -55.96 21.85 46.06
N LYS A 746 -55.92 21.76 47.39
CA LYS A 746 -54.67 21.69 48.16
C LYS A 746 -53.90 20.39 47.90
N GLN A 747 -54.56 19.25 47.93
CA GLN A 747 -53.94 17.95 47.65
C GLN A 747 -53.40 17.83 46.21
N GLU A 748 -54.09 18.42 45.22
CA GLU A 748 -53.62 18.44 43.82
C GLU A 748 -52.37 19.31 43.66
N LYS A 749 -52.31 20.45 44.36
CA LYS A 749 -51.16 21.36 44.35
C LYS A 749 -49.90 20.72 44.92
N ASP A 750 -50.01 20.00 46.03
CA ASP A 750 -48.86 19.34 46.65
C ASP A 750 -48.31 18.22 45.73
N LYS A 751 -49.18 17.44 45.07
CA LYS A 751 -48.76 16.42 44.07
C LYS A 751 -48.01 17.03 42.89
N LEU A 752 -48.50 18.14 42.32
CA LEU A 752 -47.84 18.81 41.20
C LEU A 752 -46.48 19.42 41.62
N LYS A 753 -46.36 19.87 42.87
CA LYS A 753 -45.12 20.40 43.42
C LYS A 753 -44.05 19.32 43.63
N ASP A 754 -44.44 18.13 44.10
CA ASP A 754 -43.51 16.99 44.19
C ASP A 754 -43.04 16.52 42.80
N LEU A 755 -43.94 16.52 41.81
CA LEU A 755 -43.61 16.22 40.41
C LEU A 755 -42.63 17.27 39.84
N GLN A 756 -42.85 18.56 40.11
CA GLN A 756 -41.94 19.65 39.73
C GLN A 756 -40.53 19.45 40.29
N VAL A 757 -40.40 19.08 41.56
CA VAL A 757 -39.10 18.82 42.20
C VAL A 757 -38.40 17.60 41.58
N ASN A 758 -39.14 16.52 41.30
CA ASN A 758 -38.61 15.32 40.66
C ASN A 758 -38.09 15.60 39.23
N LEU A 759 -38.90 16.27 38.39
CA LEU A 759 -38.51 16.70 37.04
C LEU A 759 -37.30 17.65 37.07
N SER A 760 -37.25 18.58 38.02
CA SER A 760 -36.11 19.49 38.20
C SER A 760 -34.83 18.73 38.56
N ASN A 761 -34.90 17.76 39.47
CA ASN A 761 -33.75 16.93 39.85
C ASN A 761 -33.24 16.07 38.69
N LYS A 762 -34.14 15.51 37.86
CA LYS A 762 -33.76 14.79 36.63
C LYS A 762 -33.07 15.67 35.58
N LEU A 763 -33.33 16.98 35.59
CA LEU A 763 -32.66 17.95 34.70
C LEU A 763 -31.30 18.44 35.24
N LEU A 764 -30.99 18.18 36.52
CA LEU A 764 -29.79 18.63 37.23
C LEU A 764 -28.66 17.58 37.30
N THR A 765 -28.85 16.36 36.79
CA THR A 765 -27.76 15.39 36.64
C THR A 765 -26.71 15.93 35.67
N THR A 766 -25.51 16.22 36.20
CA THR A 766 -24.42 16.95 35.53
C THR A 766 -23.97 16.25 34.25
N HIS A 767 -23.73 17.00 33.18
CA HIS A 767 -23.26 16.39 31.93
C HIS A 767 -21.86 15.78 32.07
N SER A 768 -21.56 14.75 31.30
CA SER A 768 -20.21 14.18 31.13
C SER A 768 -19.18 15.26 30.77
N TRP A 769 -19.54 16.15 29.83
CA TRP A 769 -18.66 17.19 29.28
C TRP A 769 -18.46 18.43 30.17
N GLU A 770 -19.22 18.61 31.25
CA GLU A 770 -19.11 19.78 32.14
C GLU A 770 -17.98 19.65 33.18
N LYS A 771 -17.44 18.45 33.39
CA LYS A 771 -16.47 18.18 34.47
C LYS A 771 -14.99 18.45 34.11
N SER A 772 -14.66 18.87 32.88
CA SER A 772 -13.26 19.08 32.49
C SER A 772 -13.06 20.24 31.50
N ALA A 773 -11.89 20.89 31.60
CA ALA A 773 -11.47 21.98 30.71
C ALA A 773 -10.91 21.43 29.37
N TRP A 774 -11.69 20.60 28.67
CA TRP A 774 -11.21 19.79 27.55
C TRP A 774 -11.04 20.55 26.22
N ILE A 775 -11.65 21.74 26.04
CA ILE A 775 -11.55 22.51 24.78
C ILE A 775 -10.08 22.80 24.40
N SER A 776 -9.22 23.11 25.37
CA SER A 776 -7.79 23.38 25.13
C SER A 776 -6.99 22.16 24.67
N ARG A 777 -7.57 20.95 24.78
CA ARG A 777 -6.97 19.67 24.35
C ARG A 777 -7.44 19.23 22.96
N LEU A 778 -8.25 20.03 22.26
CA LEU A 778 -8.73 19.71 20.91
C LEU A 778 -7.55 19.48 19.94
N PRO A 779 -7.41 18.28 19.34
CA PRO A 779 -6.33 18.00 18.41
C PRO A 779 -6.51 18.79 17.11
N GLY A 780 -5.44 19.47 16.65
CA GLY A 780 -5.44 20.20 15.38
C GLY A 780 -5.48 19.26 14.16
N ASN A 781 -4.62 18.24 14.15
CA ASN A 781 -4.54 17.21 13.13
C ASN A 781 -4.87 15.84 13.75
N ILE A 782 -5.81 15.13 13.14
CA ILE A 782 -6.31 13.83 13.66
C ILE A 782 -5.85 12.62 12.84
N THR A 783 -5.29 12.84 11.65
CA THR A 783 -4.76 11.81 10.74
C THR A 783 -3.46 12.27 10.11
N ILE A 784 -2.63 11.33 9.66
CA ILE A 784 -1.37 11.62 8.95
C ILE A 784 -1.69 11.77 7.46
N CYS A 785 -1.47 12.96 6.91
CA CYS A 785 -1.61 13.22 5.48
C CYS A 785 -0.27 13.54 4.84
N PRO A 786 0.25 12.69 3.93
CA PRO A 786 1.32 13.11 3.04
C PRO A 786 0.80 14.26 2.17
N VAL A 787 1.61 15.31 2.01
CA VAL A 787 1.35 16.34 1.00
C VAL A 787 1.42 15.66 -0.36
N VAL A 788 0.39 15.81 -1.19
CA VAL A 788 0.44 15.35 -2.58
C VAL A 788 1.53 16.16 -3.28
N GLN A 789 2.60 15.48 -3.72
CA GLN A 789 3.49 16.05 -4.72
C GLN A 789 2.72 16.05 -6.05
N GLU A 790 2.55 17.25 -6.63
CA GLU A 790 1.88 17.47 -7.92
C GLU A 790 2.66 16.88 -9.09
#